data_AF-A0AAN9SNB1-F1
#
_entry.id   AF-A0AAN9SNB1-F1
#
_cell.length_a   1.000
_cell.length_b   1.000
_cell.length_c   1.000
_cell.angle_alpha   90.00
_cell.angle_beta   90.00
_cell.angle_gamma   90.00
#
_symmetry.space_group_name_H-M   'P 1'
#
loop_
_entity.id
_entity.type
_entity.pdbx_description
1 polymer ?
#
loop_
_entity_poly.entity_id
_entity_poly.type
_entity_poly.pdbx_seq_one_letter_code
_entity_poly.pdbx_strand_id
1 'polypeptide(L)'
;MSVPHGAKTWQNNEDKHRGLKRKPAHMDRGQERRSYNMNSRPYDRNMVPDGWLDCPAHGQELGCIIPSKVPLGESFNDIIPSKRYTPKQAIDQQRVLGRELGLVIDLTNTTRYYPLSDWTKEGIGHVKIRCKGRDAVPDDESVKKFCDEVLDFCSQRTNAKKYILVHCTHGHNRTGYMIVHFLVRTESISVTEAINKFAWARHPGIYKQDYIDALYTFYHEKKPEDLVCPQTPEWKRNSDPDFCSTIVPAVDNYGHIPQQENIVRNEVMTNDDALGDPIPPHQLRSMQEVCYQLLKLGAGGRGRSQFPGSHPVSLNRENLQLLRQRYYYATWKADGTRYMMLITCDGCYLIDRKFLFQRISMRFPCRYSNGGTPERNHHYTLLDGEMIIDTDPQTHKQERRYLIYDLMAINQVSLTELPFYERWKLLEKEVIEPRNMEREGLLKSTNPYYRYDLEPFSVRRKGFWLLSTVSKLLHKFIPQLSHSSDGLVFQGWDDPYVPRTHEGLLKWKYPEMNSVDFLCEVGAGDRPLLFLFERGRKKFMDENVIFKDASEISSYSGKIIECYWDSAEQHWVCMRIRIDKATPNDINTYRKVMRSIKDNITEDVLLNEINEIIRLPLYADRIQRDIRAHQHMLSSRRK
;
A
#
# COMPACT_ATOMS: atom_id res chain seq x y z
N MET A 1 51.35 48.38 -0.99
CA MET A 1 51.41 48.38 -2.47
C MET A 1 50.19 47.59 -2.96
N SER A 2 48.95 48.07 -2.93
CA SER A 2 48.33 49.29 -3.50
C SER A 2 48.21 49.24 -5.02
N VAL A 3 47.08 48.76 -5.56
CA VAL A 3 46.46 49.12 -6.89
C VAL A 3 44.95 48.70 -6.84
N PRO A 4 44.01 49.43 -7.48
CA PRO A 4 42.75 49.87 -6.84
C PRO A 4 41.42 49.39 -7.47
N HIS A 5 40.33 49.85 -6.83
CA HIS A 5 38.93 49.83 -7.27
C HIS A 5 38.63 50.73 -8.47
N GLY A 6 37.61 50.36 -9.24
CA GLY A 6 36.91 51.24 -10.19
C GLY A 6 35.55 50.67 -10.59
N ALA A 7 34.47 51.19 -10.00
CA ALA A 7 33.10 50.96 -10.43
C ALA A 7 32.75 51.88 -11.61
N LYS A 8 31.90 51.42 -12.55
CA LYS A 8 31.03 52.29 -13.36
C LYS A 8 29.86 51.53 -14.00
N THR A 9 28.70 52.13 -13.77
CA THR A 9 27.34 51.97 -14.31
C THR A 9 27.22 51.88 -15.83
N TRP A 10 26.20 51.16 -16.33
CA TRP A 10 25.58 51.43 -17.64
C TRP A 10 24.06 51.26 -17.59
N GLN A 11 23.39 52.29 -18.09
CA GLN A 11 21.95 52.48 -18.26
C GLN A 11 21.58 52.28 -19.75
N ASN A 12 20.32 51.96 -19.99
CA ASN A 12 19.61 51.71 -21.25
C ASN A 12 19.93 52.62 -22.46
N ASN A 13 19.87 52.06 -23.67
CA ASN A 13 18.94 52.41 -24.78
C ASN A 13 19.35 51.65 -26.07
N GLU A 14 18.48 50.82 -26.64
CA GLU A 14 17.54 51.09 -27.75
C GLU A 14 18.08 50.77 -29.16
N ASP A 15 17.41 49.80 -29.77
CA ASP A 15 16.84 49.78 -31.13
C ASP A 15 17.69 49.76 -32.41
N LYS A 16 17.42 48.72 -33.22
CA LYS A 16 17.11 48.65 -34.69
C LYS A 16 17.74 47.37 -35.29
N HIS A 17 17.12 46.57 -36.17
CA HIS A 17 16.04 46.83 -37.13
C HIS A 17 15.45 45.53 -37.73
N ARG A 18 14.13 45.57 -38.04
CA ARG A 18 13.39 44.97 -39.18
C ARG A 18 13.22 43.43 -39.22
N GLY A 19 12.03 42.84 -39.33
CA GLY A 19 10.70 43.33 -39.71
C GLY A 19 10.31 42.88 -41.13
N LEU A 20 9.69 41.70 -41.27
CA LEU A 20 8.95 41.29 -42.46
C LEU A 20 7.63 40.63 -42.05
N LYS A 21 6.52 41.30 -42.44
CA LYS A 21 5.12 40.92 -42.25
C LYS A 21 4.71 39.80 -43.21
N ARG A 22 3.86 38.87 -42.76
CA ARG A 22 2.82 38.26 -43.62
C ARG A 22 1.51 38.03 -42.84
N LYS A 23 0.41 38.37 -43.53
CA LYS A 23 -1.01 38.37 -43.11
C LYS A 23 -1.61 36.96 -42.99
N PRO A 24 -2.78 36.79 -42.33
CA PRO A 24 -3.34 35.49 -41.97
C PRO A 24 -4.11 34.83 -43.13
N ALA A 25 -4.03 33.51 -43.22
CA ALA A 25 -4.76 32.71 -44.19
C ALA A 25 -5.95 31.98 -43.52
N HIS A 26 -7.12 32.22 -44.10
CA HIS A 26 -8.32 31.38 -44.20
C HIS A 26 -8.31 30.03 -43.44
N MET A 27 -9.21 29.91 -42.45
CA MET A 27 -9.71 28.62 -41.99
C MET A 27 -10.71 28.08 -43.03
N ASP A 28 -10.34 27.00 -43.68
CA ASP A 28 -11.24 26.18 -44.50
C ASP A 28 -11.93 25.11 -43.63
N ARG A 29 -13.20 24.85 -43.95
CA ARG A 29 -14.14 24.01 -43.22
C ARG A 29 -13.89 22.52 -43.52
N GLY A 30 -13.33 21.80 -42.55
CA GLY A 30 -13.42 20.33 -42.49
C GLY A 30 -14.60 19.89 -41.63
N GLN A 31 -15.68 19.45 -42.27
CA GLN A 31 -16.83 18.80 -41.61
C GLN A 31 -16.47 17.39 -41.13
N GLU A 32 -16.23 17.20 -39.84
CA GLU A 32 -16.43 15.90 -39.20
C GLU A 32 -17.86 15.79 -38.66
N ARG A 33 -18.61 14.87 -39.28
CA ARG A 33 -20.01 14.56 -38.97
C ARG A 33 -20.14 14.06 -37.52
N ARG A 34 -20.62 14.93 -36.63
CA ARG A 34 -21.20 14.51 -35.34
C ARG A 34 -22.48 13.72 -35.61
N SER A 35 -22.51 12.46 -35.19
CA SER A 35 -23.75 11.70 -35.04
C SER A 35 -24.61 12.41 -34.00
N TYR A 36 -25.74 12.97 -34.46
CA TYR A 36 -26.74 13.59 -33.59
C TYR A 36 -27.50 12.47 -32.88
N ASN A 37 -27.18 12.25 -31.60
CA ASN A 37 -28.09 11.54 -30.70
C ASN A 37 -29.25 12.49 -30.37
N MET A 38 -30.30 12.42 -31.18
CA MET A 38 -31.60 13.06 -30.96
C MET A 38 -32.26 12.43 -29.72
N ASN A 39 -31.90 12.90 -28.52
CA ASN A 39 -32.70 12.80 -27.28
C ASN A 39 -32.03 13.50 -26.08
N SER A 40 -31.58 14.75 -26.24
CA SER A 40 -31.19 15.59 -25.10
C SER A 40 -32.19 16.71 -24.90
N ARG A 41 -33.07 16.56 -23.89
CA ARG A 41 -33.88 17.68 -23.37
C ARG A 41 -32.92 18.77 -22.85
N PRO A 42 -33.19 20.07 -23.08
CA PRO A 42 -32.33 21.14 -22.57
C PRO A 42 -32.30 21.10 -21.04
N TYR A 43 -31.10 21.03 -20.45
CA TYR A 43 -30.93 21.06 -19.00
C TYR A 43 -31.25 22.47 -18.49
N ASP A 44 -32.43 22.61 -17.88
CA ASP A 44 -32.92 23.89 -17.39
C ASP A 44 -32.08 24.38 -16.19
N ARG A 45 -31.56 25.61 -16.29
CA ARG A 45 -30.51 26.13 -15.40
C ARG A 45 -30.98 26.27 -13.95
N ASN A 46 -32.31 26.37 -13.74
CA ASN A 46 -32.93 26.65 -12.45
C ASN A 46 -33.87 25.53 -11.94
N MET A 47 -33.78 24.30 -12.49
CA MET A 47 -34.65 23.20 -12.01
C MET A 47 -34.22 22.69 -10.62
N VAL A 48 -35.12 22.76 -9.64
CA VAL A 48 -34.90 22.21 -8.29
C VAL A 48 -34.71 20.70 -8.37
N PRO A 49 -33.73 20.09 -7.68
CA PRO A 49 -33.55 18.64 -7.72
C PRO A 49 -34.75 17.89 -7.16
N ASP A 50 -35.14 16.79 -7.79
CA ASP A 50 -36.29 15.99 -7.37
C ASP A 50 -36.15 15.50 -5.92
N GLY A 51 -37.19 15.72 -5.11
CA GLY A 51 -37.22 15.39 -3.68
C GLY A 51 -36.36 16.29 -2.80
N TRP A 52 -35.85 17.44 -3.29
CA TRP A 52 -35.01 18.34 -2.50
C TRP A 52 -35.80 19.18 -1.48
N LEU A 53 -37.03 19.59 -1.81
CA LEU A 53 -37.85 20.49 -0.99
C LEU A 53 -38.17 19.89 0.38
N ASP A 54 -38.59 18.63 0.39
CA ASP A 54 -39.01 17.92 1.60
C ASP A 54 -37.87 17.16 2.29
N CYS A 55 -36.69 17.11 1.66
CA CYS A 55 -35.49 16.57 2.29
C CYS A 55 -35.03 17.51 3.45
N PRO A 56 -34.78 16.99 4.67
CA PRO A 56 -34.30 17.80 5.79
C PRO A 56 -33.01 18.55 5.46
N ALA A 57 -32.80 19.75 6.01
CA ALA A 57 -31.68 20.60 5.63
C ALA A 57 -30.31 19.98 5.97
N HIS A 58 -30.05 19.69 7.24
CA HIS A 58 -28.78 19.13 7.72
C HIS A 58 -28.99 18.09 8.83
N GLY A 59 -27.95 17.35 9.17
CA GLY A 59 -27.91 16.43 10.31
C GLY A 59 -27.25 17.03 11.56
N GLN A 60 -26.99 16.18 12.54
CA GLN A 60 -26.11 16.45 13.69
C GLN A 60 -24.63 16.35 13.29
N GLU A 61 -23.76 16.92 14.11
CA GLU A 61 -22.32 16.84 13.89
C GLU A 61 -21.77 15.43 14.16
N LEU A 62 -20.81 15.02 13.34
CA LEU A 62 -19.97 13.85 13.51
C LEU A 62 -18.53 14.34 13.62
N GLY A 63 -18.07 14.57 14.86
CA GLY A 63 -16.77 15.16 15.12
C GLY A 63 -16.66 16.59 14.55
N CYS A 64 -15.87 16.76 13.48
CA CYS A 64 -15.71 18.02 12.77
C CYS A 64 -16.64 18.17 11.53
N ILE A 65 -17.46 17.17 11.21
CA ILE A 65 -18.27 17.11 9.98
C ILE A 65 -19.76 17.33 10.26
N ILE A 66 -20.45 18.05 9.38
CA ILE A 66 -21.91 18.25 9.38
C ILE A 66 -22.46 17.77 8.03
N PRO A 67 -23.22 16.66 7.97
CA PRO A 67 -23.86 16.21 6.74
C PRO A 67 -25.05 17.11 6.41
N SER A 68 -25.14 17.54 5.15
CA SER A 68 -26.19 18.45 4.68
C SER A 68 -26.68 18.13 3.27
N LYS A 69 -27.92 18.53 2.95
CA LYS A 69 -28.37 18.62 1.55
C LYS A 69 -27.72 19.81 0.87
N VAL A 70 -27.72 19.86 -0.46
CA VAL A 70 -27.13 21.00 -1.17
C VAL A 70 -27.90 22.28 -0.85
N PRO A 71 -27.26 23.36 -0.36
CA PRO A 71 -27.92 24.67 -0.32
C PRO A 71 -28.13 25.18 -1.75
N LEU A 72 -29.25 25.83 -2.04
CA LEU A 72 -29.53 26.41 -3.35
C LEU A 72 -29.34 27.93 -3.30
N GLY A 73 -28.55 28.47 -4.23
CA GLY A 73 -28.26 29.89 -4.32
C GLY A 73 -29.50 30.73 -4.63
N GLU A 74 -29.33 32.04 -4.57
CA GLU A 74 -30.46 32.98 -4.69
C GLU A 74 -31.22 32.90 -6.02
N SER A 75 -30.59 32.36 -7.08
CA SER A 75 -31.23 32.11 -8.37
C SER A 75 -32.40 31.14 -8.32
N PHE A 76 -32.57 30.38 -7.23
CA PHE A 76 -33.70 29.47 -7.00
C PHE A 76 -34.81 30.08 -6.13
N ASN A 77 -34.62 31.31 -5.61
CA ASN A 77 -35.56 31.94 -4.67
C ASN A 77 -36.95 32.18 -5.26
N ASP A 78 -37.03 32.43 -6.56
CA ASP A 78 -38.29 32.65 -7.29
C ASP A 78 -39.10 31.36 -7.45
N ILE A 79 -38.42 30.21 -7.45
CA ILE A 79 -39.02 28.88 -7.64
C ILE A 79 -39.34 28.23 -6.28
N ILE A 80 -38.63 28.64 -5.22
CA ILE A 80 -38.77 28.09 -3.86
C ILE A 80 -39.19 29.19 -2.89
N PRO A 81 -40.50 29.51 -2.79
CA PRO A 81 -40.96 30.60 -1.94
C PRO A 81 -40.95 30.27 -0.43
N SER A 82 -41.19 29.02 -0.01
CA SER A 82 -41.47 28.69 1.40
C SER A 82 -40.41 27.83 2.12
N LYS A 83 -39.76 26.89 1.44
CA LYS A 83 -38.75 25.97 2.03
C LYS A 83 -37.33 26.28 1.56
N ARG A 84 -36.93 27.55 1.67
CA ARG A 84 -35.60 28.01 1.26
C ARG A 84 -34.50 27.40 2.13
N TYR A 85 -33.39 27.04 1.50
CA TYR A 85 -32.16 26.63 2.17
C TYR A 85 -30.98 27.11 1.32
N THR A 86 -30.62 28.38 1.49
CA THR A 86 -29.50 29.04 0.79
C THR A 86 -28.17 28.85 1.53
N PRO A 87 -27.01 29.08 0.88
CA PRO A 87 -25.72 29.09 1.58
C PRO A 87 -25.72 29.98 2.83
N LYS A 88 -26.30 31.19 2.74
CA LYS A 88 -26.47 32.10 3.88
C LYS A 88 -27.30 31.48 5.01
N GLN A 89 -28.44 30.88 4.66
CA GLN A 89 -29.29 30.19 5.66
C GLN A 89 -28.59 28.98 6.26
N ALA A 90 -27.78 28.24 5.49
CA ALA A 90 -27.00 27.12 6.00
C ALA A 90 -25.98 27.59 7.06
N ILE A 91 -25.29 28.70 6.80
CA ILE A 91 -24.34 29.33 7.74
C ILE A 91 -25.07 29.79 8.99
N ASP A 92 -26.14 30.58 8.84
CA ASP A 92 -26.90 31.14 9.96
C ASP A 92 -27.51 30.03 10.84
N GLN A 93 -28.08 28.98 10.24
CA GLN A 93 -28.61 27.84 10.98
C GLN A 93 -27.52 27.11 11.79
N GLN A 94 -26.31 26.95 11.26
CA GLN A 94 -25.23 26.32 12.02
C GLN A 94 -24.69 27.24 13.12
N ARG A 95 -24.59 28.55 12.88
CA ARG A 95 -24.23 29.54 13.89
C ARG A 95 -25.18 29.55 15.08
N VAL A 96 -26.49 29.46 14.83
CA VAL A 96 -27.51 29.35 15.89
C VAL A 96 -27.30 28.10 16.77
N LEU A 97 -26.79 27.02 16.19
CA LEU A 97 -26.45 25.78 16.91
C LEU A 97 -25.05 25.81 17.56
N GLY A 98 -24.37 26.97 17.56
CA GLY A 98 -23.02 27.12 18.10
C GLY A 98 -21.92 26.49 17.24
N ARG A 99 -22.19 26.23 15.95
CA ARG A 99 -21.28 25.57 15.01
C ARG A 99 -20.82 26.58 13.94
N GLU A 100 -19.59 27.08 14.06
CA GLU A 100 -19.02 27.97 13.05
C GLU A 100 -18.45 27.16 11.87
N LEU A 101 -18.87 27.45 10.64
CA LEU A 101 -18.36 26.75 9.45
C LEU A 101 -16.98 27.29 9.05
N GLY A 102 -16.08 26.40 8.65
CA GLY A 102 -14.77 26.77 8.11
C GLY A 102 -14.47 26.20 6.72
N LEU A 103 -15.17 25.15 6.31
CA LEU A 103 -14.99 24.49 5.03
C LEU A 103 -16.32 23.90 4.53
N VAL A 104 -16.53 23.93 3.22
CA VAL A 104 -17.59 23.18 2.53
C VAL A 104 -16.97 22.16 1.60
N ILE A 105 -17.40 20.90 1.71
CA ILE A 105 -17.05 19.85 0.77
C ILE A 105 -18.29 19.50 -0.07
N ASP A 106 -18.21 19.82 -1.36
CA ASP A 106 -19.26 19.64 -2.35
C ASP A 106 -19.02 18.38 -3.18
N LEU A 107 -19.86 17.37 -2.97
CA LEU A 107 -19.82 16.06 -3.61
C LEU A 107 -20.68 15.97 -4.90
N THR A 108 -21.23 17.10 -5.36
CA THR A 108 -22.11 17.12 -6.53
C THR A 108 -21.31 17.15 -7.83
N ASN A 109 -21.84 16.52 -8.89
CA ASN A 109 -21.26 16.57 -10.24
C ASN A 109 -21.82 17.73 -11.08
N THR A 110 -22.09 18.87 -10.45
CA THR A 110 -22.62 20.06 -11.13
C THR A 110 -22.20 21.31 -10.38
N THR A 111 -22.14 22.45 -11.06
CA THR A 111 -21.83 23.76 -10.47
C THR A 111 -23.04 24.69 -10.52
N ARG A 112 -24.24 24.16 -10.81
CA ARG A 112 -25.46 24.96 -11.02
C ARG A 112 -26.14 25.44 -9.74
N TYR A 113 -25.78 24.89 -8.58
CA TYR A 113 -26.57 25.07 -7.36
C TYR A 113 -26.27 26.40 -6.65
N TYR A 114 -25.02 26.84 -6.61
CA TYR A 114 -24.63 28.12 -6.02
C TYR A 114 -23.27 28.57 -6.58
N PRO A 115 -22.98 29.88 -6.63
CA PRO A 115 -21.64 30.39 -6.91
C PRO A 115 -20.71 30.22 -5.70
N LEU A 116 -19.42 29.99 -5.95
CA LEU A 116 -18.40 29.83 -4.91
C LEU A 116 -18.28 31.05 -3.98
N SER A 117 -18.62 32.24 -4.49
CA SER A 117 -18.59 33.50 -3.75
C SER A 117 -19.48 33.51 -2.51
N ASP A 118 -20.52 32.67 -2.48
CA ASP A 118 -21.46 32.63 -1.35
C ASP A 118 -20.81 32.08 -0.08
N TRP A 119 -19.70 31.34 -0.22
CA TRP A 119 -18.93 30.79 0.90
C TRP A 119 -17.66 31.60 1.16
N THR A 120 -16.92 31.97 0.10
CA THR A 120 -15.62 32.61 0.26
C THR A 120 -15.72 34.03 0.84
N LYS A 121 -16.82 34.75 0.59
CA LYS A 121 -17.09 36.06 1.22
C LYS A 121 -17.24 35.99 2.74
N GLU A 122 -17.70 34.85 3.25
CA GLU A 122 -17.87 34.58 4.69
C GLU A 122 -16.61 33.95 5.31
N GLY A 123 -15.50 33.89 4.56
CA GLY A 123 -14.24 33.29 5.02
C GLY A 123 -14.27 31.76 5.14
N ILE A 124 -15.21 31.10 4.45
CA ILE A 124 -15.39 29.65 4.45
C ILE A 124 -14.72 29.07 3.19
N GLY A 125 -13.80 28.12 3.38
CA GLY A 125 -13.16 27.41 2.27
C GLY A 125 -14.16 26.54 1.49
N HIS A 126 -13.88 26.25 0.23
CA HIS A 126 -14.72 25.37 -0.59
C HIS A 126 -13.87 24.37 -1.37
N VAL A 127 -14.23 23.09 -1.26
CA VAL A 127 -13.60 21.98 -1.97
C VAL A 127 -14.66 21.21 -2.73
N LYS A 128 -14.46 21.04 -4.04
CA LYS A 128 -15.33 20.23 -4.89
C LYS A 128 -14.70 18.87 -5.20
N ILE A 129 -15.41 17.79 -4.86
CA ILE A 129 -15.05 16.41 -5.20
C ILE A 129 -16.16 15.87 -6.12
N ARG A 130 -15.88 15.76 -7.42
CA ARG A 130 -16.90 15.41 -8.42
C ARG A 130 -17.16 13.90 -8.43
N CYS A 131 -18.10 13.44 -7.61
CA CYS A 131 -18.56 12.06 -7.68
C CYS A 131 -19.47 11.84 -8.89
N LYS A 132 -19.19 10.83 -9.73
CA LYS A 132 -20.02 10.48 -10.90
C LYS A 132 -21.50 10.33 -10.52
N GLY A 133 -22.40 10.72 -11.42
CA GLY A 133 -23.84 10.73 -11.20
C GLY A 133 -24.51 9.42 -11.61
N ARG A 134 -25.58 9.04 -10.88
CA ARG A 134 -26.44 7.84 -11.04
C ARG A 134 -25.68 6.51 -10.83
N ASP A 135 -26.17 5.75 -9.84
CA ASP A 135 -25.93 4.32 -9.60
C ASP A 135 -24.47 3.83 -9.53
N ALA A 136 -23.54 4.71 -9.19
CA ALA A 136 -22.18 4.36 -8.81
C ALA A 136 -21.84 4.92 -7.43
N VAL A 137 -21.08 4.16 -6.66
CA VAL A 137 -20.42 4.63 -5.44
C VAL A 137 -19.23 5.51 -5.81
N PRO A 138 -18.84 6.49 -4.96
CA PRO A 138 -17.58 7.20 -5.14
C PRO A 138 -16.39 6.27 -5.27
N ASP A 139 -15.48 6.56 -6.20
CA ASP A 139 -14.22 5.84 -6.37
C ASP A 139 -13.23 6.10 -5.23
N ASP A 140 -12.25 5.21 -5.09
CA ASP A 140 -11.25 5.25 -4.01
C ASP A 140 -10.43 6.54 -4.02
N GLU A 141 -10.15 7.12 -5.18
CA GLU A 141 -9.45 8.41 -5.29
C GLU A 141 -10.28 9.55 -4.69
N SER A 142 -11.58 9.58 -5.00
CA SER A 142 -12.53 10.56 -4.43
C SER A 142 -12.67 10.39 -2.92
N VAL A 143 -12.74 9.15 -2.43
CA VAL A 143 -12.80 8.82 -1.01
C VAL A 143 -11.51 9.23 -0.29
N LYS A 144 -10.36 8.93 -0.88
CA LYS A 144 -9.05 9.33 -0.37
C LYS A 144 -8.93 10.84 -0.27
N LYS A 145 -9.27 11.56 -1.35
CA LYS A 145 -9.30 13.03 -1.35
C LYS A 145 -10.22 13.58 -0.27
N PHE A 146 -11.40 13.00 -0.08
CA PHE A 146 -12.31 13.42 0.98
C PHE A 146 -11.66 13.28 2.37
N CYS A 147 -11.07 12.12 2.67
CA CYS A 147 -10.40 11.88 3.95
C CYS A 147 -9.22 12.85 4.17
N ASP A 148 -8.38 13.06 3.15
CA ASP A 148 -7.23 13.94 3.20
C ASP A 148 -7.66 15.38 3.55
N GLU A 149 -8.66 15.93 2.86
CA GLU A 149 -9.16 17.31 3.07
C GLU A 149 -9.77 17.50 4.48
N VAL A 150 -10.46 16.47 5.00
CA VAL A 150 -11.01 16.52 6.37
C VAL A 150 -9.88 16.48 7.40
N LEU A 151 -8.88 15.61 7.23
CA LEU A 151 -7.74 15.51 8.15
C LEU A 151 -6.90 16.79 8.13
N ASP A 152 -6.61 17.33 6.94
CA ASP A 152 -5.88 18.58 6.78
C ASP A 152 -6.61 19.72 7.48
N PHE A 153 -7.92 19.85 7.28
CA PHE A 153 -8.73 20.86 7.97
C PHE A 153 -8.71 20.70 9.49
N CYS A 154 -8.83 19.46 10.00
CA CYS A 154 -8.87 19.23 11.44
C CYS A 154 -7.46 19.37 12.08
N SER A 155 -6.37 19.23 11.31
CA SER A 155 -4.97 19.45 11.76
C SER A 155 -4.54 20.93 11.84
N GLN A 156 -5.07 21.79 10.95
CA GLN A 156 -4.73 23.22 10.90
C GLN A 156 -5.45 24.06 11.97
N ARG A 157 -6.21 23.42 12.86
CA ARG A 157 -7.01 24.10 13.90
C ARG A 157 -6.11 24.78 14.94
N THR A 158 -6.08 26.10 14.87
CA THR A 158 -5.57 26.97 15.94
C THR A 158 -6.77 27.53 16.73
N ASN A 159 -7.02 26.96 17.91
CA ASN A 159 -7.92 27.43 18.99
C ASN A 159 -9.44 27.61 18.77
N ALA A 160 -9.99 27.69 17.55
CA ALA A 160 -11.46 27.80 17.33
C ALA A 160 -12.06 26.51 16.73
N LYS A 161 -13.13 25.98 17.36
CA LYS A 161 -13.85 24.77 16.92
C LYS A 161 -14.72 25.05 15.68
N LYS A 162 -14.10 25.07 14.48
CA LYS A 162 -14.79 25.23 13.19
C LYS A 162 -15.23 23.91 12.57
N TYR A 163 -16.32 23.87 11.83
CA TYR A 163 -16.92 22.66 11.26
C TYR A 163 -16.84 22.62 9.72
N ILE A 164 -16.93 21.41 9.17
CA ILE A 164 -16.98 21.15 7.73
C ILE A 164 -18.42 20.81 7.34
N LEU A 165 -19.02 21.57 6.42
CA LEU A 165 -20.32 21.22 5.84
C LEU A 165 -20.09 20.30 4.63
N VAL A 166 -20.53 19.04 4.73
CA VAL A 166 -20.38 18.06 3.63
C VAL A 166 -21.74 17.83 3.01
N HIS A 167 -21.86 18.08 1.70
CA HIS A 167 -23.12 17.86 1.00
C HIS A 167 -22.95 17.14 -0.34
N CYS A 168 -23.96 16.35 -0.68
CA CYS A 168 -24.27 15.96 -2.06
C CYS A 168 -25.59 16.64 -2.45
N THR A 169 -26.40 16.04 -3.34
CA THR A 169 -27.73 16.61 -3.63
C THR A 169 -28.64 16.58 -2.40
N HIS A 170 -28.80 15.42 -1.76
CA HIS A 170 -29.71 15.23 -0.61
C HIS A 170 -28.99 15.07 0.73
N GLY A 171 -27.68 14.83 0.73
CA GLY A 171 -26.90 14.68 1.95
C GLY A 171 -26.94 13.29 2.61
N HIS A 172 -27.37 12.25 1.88
CA HIS A 172 -27.55 10.89 2.42
C HIS A 172 -26.58 9.87 1.85
N ASN A 173 -26.81 9.31 0.65
CA ASN A 173 -26.01 8.16 0.16
C ASN A 173 -24.53 8.50 -0.09
N ARG A 174 -24.23 9.45 -0.99
CA ARG A 174 -22.83 9.85 -1.27
C ARG A 174 -22.13 10.47 -0.06
N THR A 175 -22.84 11.34 0.65
CA THR A 175 -22.34 11.98 1.88
C THR A 175 -22.04 10.93 2.96
N GLY A 176 -22.96 10.01 3.19
CA GLY A 176 -22.82 8.92 4.15
C GLY A 176 -21.70 7.97 3.78
N TYR A 177 -21.57 7.59 2.51
CA TYR A 177 -20.47 6.75 2.05
C TYR A 177 -19.11 7.36 2.36
N MET A 178 -18.91 8.64 2.04
CA MET A 178 -17.68 9.38 2.36
C MET A 178 -17.43 9.46 3.87
N ILE A 179 -18.46 9.77 4.66
CA ILE A 179 -18.35 9.92 6.10
C ILE A 179 -18.09 8.58 6.79
N VAL A 180 -18.77 7.50 6.42
CA VAL A 180 -18.55 6.15 6.97
C VAL A 180 -17.11 5.71 6.70
N HIS A 181 -16.64 5.90 5.46
CA HIS A 181 -15.24 5.68 5.10
C HIS A 181 -14.26 6.46 5.97
N PHE A 182 -14.56 7.72 6.28
CA PHE A 182 -13.75 8.52 7.19
C PHE A 182 -13.80 7.97 8.62
N LEU A 183 -14.98 7.69 9.17
CA LEU A 183 -15.16 7.19 10.54
C LEU A 183 -14.44 5.85 10.78
N VAL A 184 -14.60 4.88 9.87
CA VAL A 184 -13.91 3.58 9.97
C VAL A 184 -12.39 3.77 9.96
N ARG A 185 -11.88 4.72 9.15
CA ARG A 185 -10.44 5.01 9.06
C ARG A 185 -9.90 5.78 10.26
N THR A 186 -10.66 6.68 10.87
CA THR A 186 -10.16 7.55 11.96
C THR A 186 -10.49 7.07 13.36
N GLU A 187 -11.59 6.34 13.54
CA GLU A 187 -12.08 5.90 14.86
C GLU A 187 -11.88 4.40 15.11
N SER A 188 -11.39 3.64 14.12
CA SER A 188 -11.16 2.18 14.22
C SER A 188 -12.39 1.38 14.67
N ILE A 189 -13.57 1.83 14.25
CA ILE A 189 -14.88 1.19 14.49
C ILE A 189 -15.29 0.32 13.31
N SER A 190 -16.22 -0.62 13.52
CA SER A 190 -16.77 -1.48 12.45
C SER A 190 -17.56 -0.68 11.41
N VAL A 191 -17.74 -1.25 10.21
CA VAL A 191 -18.61 -0.67 9.17
C VAL A 191 -20.03 -0.48 9.70
N THR A 192 -20.55 -1.48 10.42
CA THR A 192 -21.90 -1.44 11.02
C THR A 192 -22.02 -0.28 12.01
N GLU A 193 -21.04 -0.12 12.91
CA GLU A 193 -21.05 0.97 13.89
C GLU A 193 -20.96 2.33 13.22
N ALA A 194 -20.11 2.49 12.20
CA ALA A 194 -19.98 3.72 11.45
C ALA A 194 -21.26 4.08 10.67
N ILE A 195 -21.92 3.08 10.05
CA ILE A 195 -23.23 3.25 9.39
C ILE A 195 -24.27 3.72 10.41
N ASN A 196 -24.31 3.11 11.59
CA ASN A 196 -25.25 3.47 12.65
C ASN A 196 -24.99 4.89 13.19
N LYS A 197 -23.73 5.28 13.40
CA LYS A 197 -23.37 6.67 13.76
C LYS A 197 -23.85 7.67 12.71
N PHE A 198 -23.64 7.37 11.43
CA PHE A 198 -24.13 8.22 10.35
C PHE A 198 -25.66 8.27 10.30
N ALA A 199 -26.34 7.14 10.45
CA ALA A 199 -27.80 7.07 10.47
C ALA A 199 -28.42 7.84 11.65
N TRP A 200 -27.77 7.82 12.82
CA TRP A 200 -28.18 8.62 13.97
C TRP A 200 -28.00 10.12 13.70
N ALA A 201 -26.85 10.53 13.17
CA ALA A 201 -26.59 11.94 12.89
C ALA A 201 -27.43 12.47 11.72
N ARG A 202 -27.76 11.63 10.73
CA ARG A 202 -28.48 12.01 9.52
C ARG A 202 -29.52 10.97 9.14
N HIS A 203 -30.59 10.89 9.92
CA HIS A 203 -31.67 9.93 9.72
C HIS A 203 -32.30 10.03 8.30
N PRO A 204 -32.58 8.90 7.61
CA PRO A 204 -32.39 7.50 8.05
C PRO A 204 -31.00 6.92 7.78
N GLY A 205 -30.03 7.73 7.34
CA GLY A 205 -28.71 7.29 6.92
C GLY A 205 -28.61 7.07 5.42
N ILE A 206 -27.82 6.06 5.03
CA ILE A 206 -27.68 5.58 3.65
C ILE A 206 -28.90 4.69 3.36
N TYR A 207 -29.67 5.00 2.33
CA TYR A 207 -30.89 4.28 1.95
C TYR A 207 -30.79 3.60 0.58
N LYS A 208 -29.59 3.56 -0.02
CA LYS A 208 -29.30 2.77 -1.22
C LYS A 208 -28.43 1.58 -0.85
N GLN A 209 -28.88 0.39 -1.22
CA GLN A 209 -28.27 -0.89 -0.88
C GLN A 209 -26.83 -1.02 -1.43
N ASP A 210 -26.61 -0.64 -2.69
CA ASP A 210 -25.29 -0.71 -3.35
C ASP A 210 -24.17 0.03 -2.60
N TYR A 211 -24.52 1.14 -1.91
CA TYR A 211 -23.56 1.91 -1.12
C TYR A 211 -23.17 1.18 0.17
N ILE A 212 -24.13 0.50 0.81
CA ILE A 212 -23.89 -0.28 2.01
C ILE A 212 -23.05 -1.50 1.65
N ASP A 213 -23.40 -2.21 0.58
CA ASP A 213 -22.68 -3.42 0.16
C ASP A 213 -21.24 -3.09 -0.24
N ALA A 214 -21.01 -2.00 -0.97
CA ALA A 214 -19.68 -1.53 -1.32
C ALA A 214 -18.80 -1.23 -0.09
N LEU A 215 -19.38 -0.70 1.00
CA LEU A 215 -18.64 -0.47 2.25
C LEU A 215 -18.20 -1.79 2.89
N TYR A 216 -19.11 -2.76 3.01
CA TYR A 216 -18.79 -4.08 3.57
C TYR A 216 -17.74 -4.82 2.74
N THR A 217 -17.87 -4.79 1.41
CA THR A 217 -16.89 -5.38 0.49
C THR A 217 -15.51 -4.74 0.65
N PHE A 218 -15.43 -3.40 0.72
CA PHE A 218 -14.17 -2.67 0.86
C PHE A 218 -13.41 -3.02 2.15
N TYR A 219 -14.12 -3.14 3.27
CA TYR A 219 -13.52 -3.43 4.58
C TYR A 219 -13.46 -4.92 4.92
N HIS A 220 -13.87 -5.80 3.99
CA HIS A 220 -13.93 -7.25 4.18
C HIS A 220 -14.76 -7.68 5.41
N GLU A 221 -15.74 -6.86 5.79
CA GLU A 221 -16.68 -7.17 6.86
C GLU A 221 -17.90 -7.88 6.27
N LYS A 222 -18.46 -8.87 6.99
CA LYS A 222 -19.73 -9.49 6.57
C LYS A 222 -20.87 -8.56 6.97
N LYS A 223 -21.75 -8.24 6.00
CA LYS A 223 -22.99 -7.52 6.28
C LYS A 223 -23.87 -8.34 7.25
N PRO A 224 -24.26 -7.77 8.41
CA PRO A 224 -25.18 -8.44 9.33
C PRO A 224 -26.55 -8.67 8.67
N GLU A 225 -27.18 -9.82 8.93
CA GLU A 225 -28.49 -10.19 8.36
C GLU A 225 -29.63 -9.28 8.88
N ASP A 226 -29.46 -8.75 10.09
CA ASP A 226 -30.35 -7.78 10.73
C ASP A 226 -30.15 -6.35 10.24
N LEU A 227 -29.06 -6.07 9.50
CA LEU A 227 -28.86 -4.75 8.90
C LEU A 227 -29.74 -4.59 7.66
N VAL A 228 -30.97 -4.13 7.90
CA VAL A 228 -31.92 -3.76 6.86
C VAL A 228 -31.57 -2.36 6.35
N CYS A 229 -31.27 -2.25 5.06
CA CYS A 229 -31.14 -0.94 4.42
C CYS A 229 -32.46 -0.17 4.58
N PRO A 230 -32.43 1.07 5.11
CA PRO A 230 -33.62 1.88 5.24
C PRO A 230 -34.37 1.99 3.92
N GLN A 231 -35.70 1.98 4.00
CA GLN A 231 -36.55 2.25 2.85
C GLN A 231 -36.26 3.64 2.30
N THR A 232 -36.40 3.78 0.98
CA THR A 232 -36.24 5.10 0.33
C THR A 232 -37.21 6.09 1.00
N PRO A 233 -36.72 7.25 1.49
CA PRO A 233 -37.58 8.19 2.21
C PRO A 233 -38.78 8.68 1.38
N GLU A 234 -39.89 8.98 2.02
CA GLU A 234 -41.14 9.40 1.35
C GLU A 234 -40.96 10.66 0.50
N TRP A 235 -40.17 11.61 0.98
CA TRP A 235 -39.81 12.83 0.24
C TRP A 235 -39.07 12.56 -1.08
N LYS A 236 -38.55 11.34 -1.27
CA LYS A 236 -37.96 10.90 -2.53
C LYS A 236 -38.89 10.01 -3.36
N ARG A 237 -39.84 9.31 -2.73
CA ARG A 237 -40.82 8.42 -3.39
C ARG A 237 -41.87 9.17 -4.21
N ASN A 238 -42.31 10.35 -3.75
CA ASN A 238 -43.37 11.14 -4.41
C ASN A 238 -43.00 11.71 -5.80
N SER A 239 -41.84 11.34 -6.35
CA SER A 239 -41.36 11.75 -7.67
C SER A 239 -41.32 10.63 -8.71
N ASP A 240 -41.74 9.40 -8.38
CA ASP A 240 -41.95 8.30 -9.33
C ASP A 240 -43.46 8.12 -9.63
N PRO A 241 -43.95 8.46 -10.84
CA PRO A 241 -45.35 8.29 -11.19
C PRO A 241 -45.79 6.85 -11.55
N ASP A 242 -44.93 5.84 -11.45
CA ASP A 242 -45.20 4.48 -11.98
C ASP A 242 -45.07 3.37 -10.92
N PHE A 243 -45.75 3.47 -9.78
CA PHE A 243 -46.02 2.30 -8.94
C PHE A 243 -47.49 2.24 -8.56
N CYS A 244 -48.32 1.87 -9.53
CA CYS A 244 -49.67 1.38 -9.28
C CYS A 244 -49.59 -0.06 -8.77
N SER A 245 -50.28 -0.29 -7.66
CA SER A 245 -50.44 -1.54 -6.94
C SER A 245 -50.87 -2.70 -7.84
N THR A 246 -50.00 -3.67 -8.04
CA THR A 246 -50.39 -5.06 -8.32
C THR A 246 -49.69 -5.97 -7.33
N ILE A 247 -50.48 -6.44 -6.36
CA ILE A 247 -50.15 -7.61 -5.55
C ILE A 247 -50.07 -8.78 -6.54
N VAL A 248 -48.87 -9.31 -6.74
CA VAL A 248 -48.66 -10.61 -7.37
C VAL A 248 -48.11 -11.55 -6.28
N PRO A 249 -48.66 -12.76 -6.09
CA PRO A 249 -48.23 -13.64 -5.02
C PRO A 249 -46.77 -14.06 -5.21
N ALA A 250 -46.07 -14.27 -4.10
CA ALA A 250 -44.76 -14.90 -4.08
C ALA A 250 -44.81 -16.22 -4.86
N VAL A 251 -44.11 -16.26 -5.99
CA VAL A 251 -43.77 -17.49 -6.68
C VAL A 251 -42.26 -17.58 -6.61
N ASP A 252 -41.78 -18.57 -5.87
CA ASP A 252 -40.38 -18.96 -5.82
C ASP A 252 -39.88 -19.21 -7.22
N ASN A 253 -39.07 -18.28 -7.73
CA ASN A 253 -38.23 -18.53 -8.88
C ASN A 253 -36.83 -18.05 -8.51
N TYR A 254 -36.05 -18.99 -7.95
CA TYR A 254 -34.59 -18.96 -7.96
C TYR A 254 -34.12 -18.98 -9.42
N GLY A 255 -34.26 -17.84 -10.09
CA GLY A 255 -33.58 -17.56 -11.33
C GLY A 255 -32.12 -17.36 -10.99
N HIS A 256 -31.30 -18.38 -11.33
CA HIS A 256 -29.85 -18.33 -11.38
C HIS A 256 -29.37 -16.92 -11.78
N ILE A 257 -28.91 -16.15 -10.80
CA ILE A 257 -27.94 -15.10 -11.06
C ILE A 257 -26.79 -15.83 -11.75
N PRO A 258 -26.37 -15.45 -12.97
CA PRO A 258 -25.15 -16.02 -13.53
C PRO A 258 -24.10 -15.77 -12.46
N GLN A 259 -23.52 -16.86 -11.94
CA GLN A 259 -22.22 -16.76 -11.32
C GLN A 259 -21.40 -16.00 -12.37
N GLN A 260 -21.10 -14.73 -12.09
CA GLN A 260 -19.82 -14.21 -12.49
C GLN A 260 -18.84 -15.09 -11.72
N GLU A 261 -18.63 -16.31 -12.25
CA GLU A 261 -17.30 -16.85 -12.34
C GLU A 261 -16.47 -15.64 -12.73
N ASN A 262 -15.67 -15.17 -11.77
CA ASN A 262 -14.53 -14.37 -12.09
C ASN A 262 -13.89 -15.13 -13.24
N ILE A 263 -14.07 -14.64 -14.46
CA ILE A 263 -13.12 -14.88 -15.53
C ILE A 263 -11.91 -14.16 -15.00
N VAL A 264 -11.20 -14.84 -14.10
CA VAL A 264 -9.80 -14.60 -13.78
C VAL A 264 -9.18 -14.80 -15.14
N ARG A 265 -9.04 -13.72 -15.90
CA ARG A 265 -7.93 -13.63 -16.82
C ARG A 265 -6.75 -14.03 -15.94
N ASN A 266 -6.14 -15.17 -16.25
CA ASN A 266 -4.91 -15.63 -15.64
C ASN A 266 -3.81 -14.61 -16.00
N GLU A 267 -3.93 -13.39 -15.49
CA GLU A 267 -2.86 -12.43 -15.43
C GLU A 267 -1.89 -13.03 -14.43
N VAL A 268 -0.75 -13.49 -14.96
CA VAL A 268 0.34 -14.04 -14.18
C VAL A 268 0.73 -12.99 -13.14
N MET A 269 0.63 -13.35 -11.87
CA MET A 269 1.05 -12.46 -10.79
C MET A 269 2.55 -12.25 -10.90
N THR A 270 3.00 -11.01 -10.73
CA THR A 270 4.43 -10.67 -10.73
C THR A 270 4.84 -10.09 -9.39
N ASN A 271 6.12 -10.29 -9.04
CA ASN A 271 6.69 -9.73 -7.82
C ASN A 271 6.71 -8.18 -7.82
N ASP A 272 6.53 -7.56 -8.99
CA ASP A 272 6.58 -6.11 -9.20
C ASP A 272 5.19 -5.44 -9.18
N ASP A 273 4.12 -6.21 -8.98
CA ASP A 273 2.76 -5.68 -8.94
C ASP A 273 2.61 -4.67 -7.79
N ALA A 274 2.00 -3.52 -8.06
CA ALA A 274 1.71 -2.51 -7.04
C ALA A 274 0.58 -3.02 -6.13
N LEU A 275 0.86 -3.17 -4.83
CA LEU A 275 -0.05 -3.74 -3.85
C LEU A 275 -0.61 -2.65 -2.92
N GLY A 276 -1.82 -2.21 -3.23
CA GLY A 276 -2.54 -1.23 -2.43
C GLY A 276 -2.38 0.22 -2.91
N ASP A 277 -2.94 1.14 -2.14
CA ASP A 277 -3.09 2.54 -2.57
C ASP A 277 -1.90 3.40 -2.11
N PRO A 278 -1.28 4.20 -2.98
CA PRO A 278 -0.20 5.09 -2.57
C PRO A 278 -0.69 6.13 -1.57
N ILE A 279 0.12 6.39 -0.54
CA ILE A 279 -0.21 7.44 0.43
C ILE A 279 0.02 8.86 -0.14
N PRO A 280 -0.68 9.88 0.37
CA PRO A 280 -0.44 11.26 -0.03
C PRO A 280 0.98 11.74 0.31
N PRO A 281 1.59 12.62 -0.52
CA PRO A 281 2.92 13.19 -0.24
C PRO A 281 3.02 13.94 1.09
N HIS A 282 1.91 14.53 1.58
CA HIS A 282 1.88 15.26 2.85
C HIS A 282 1.97 14.32 4.06
N GLN A 283 1.46 13.09 3.98
CA GLN A 283 1.55 12.07 5.03
C GLN A 283 2.89 11.32 5.00
N LEU A 284 3.50 11.20 3.82
CA LEU A 284 4.71 10.41 3.61
C LEU A 284 5.84 10.77 4.59
N ARG A 285 6.10 12.06 4.79
CA ARG A 285 7.17 12.49 5.71
C ARG A 285 6.86 12.08 7.15
N SER A 286 5.65 12.34 7.63
CA SER A 286 5.23 11.98 8.99
C SER A 286 5.31 10.48 9.23
N MET A 287 4.91 9.65 8.26
CA MET A 287 5.00 8.20 8.37
C MET A 287 6.45 7.69 8.35
N GLN A 288 7.31 8.30 7.55
CA GLN A 288 8.75 8.01 7.57
C GLN A 288 9.39 8.37 8.92
N GLU A 289 8.99 9.50 9.51
CA GLU A 289 9.44 9.93 10.84
C GLU A 289 9.00 8.96 11.93
N VAL A 290 7.76 8.45 11.87
CA VAL A 290 7.28 7.38 12.76
C VAL A 290 8.17 6.15 12.65
N CYS A 291 8.49 5.67 11.45
CA CYS A 291 9.39 4.52 11.29
C CYS A 291 10.77 4.77 11.90
N TYR A 292 11.32 5.99 11.76
CA TYR A 292 12.59 6.34 12.40
C TYR A 292 12.50 6.36 13.92
N GLN A 293 11.44 6.92 14.49
CA GLN A 293 11.20 6.90 15.93
C GLN A 293 11.11 5.47 16.47
N LEU A 294 10.31 4.60 15.82
CA LEU A 294 10.17 3.20 16.20
C LEU A 294 11.49 2.42 16.13
N LEU A 295 12.37 2.78 15.20
CA LEU A 295 13.69 2.18 15.04
C LEU A 295 14.79 2.87 15.85
N LYS A 296 14.44 3.84 16.71
CA LYS A 296 15.38 4.66 17.50
C LYS A 296 16.45 5.34 16.62
N LEU A 297 16.10 5.68 15.39
CA LEU A 297 16.93 6.47 14.50
C LEU A 297 16.68 7.95 14.77
N GLY A 298 17.75 8.74 14.88
CA GLY A 298 17.62 10.20 14.98
C GLY A 298 16.83 10.77 13.81
N ALA A 299 16.04 11.82 14.05
CA ALA A 299 15.28 12.50 13.00
C ALA A 299 16.23 12.82 11.84
N GLY A 300 15.90 12.28 10.65
CA GLY A 300 16.77 12.38 9.49
C GLY A 300 17.22 13.83 9.28
N GLY A 301 18.52 14.10 9.40
CA GLY A 301 19.07 15.41 9.10
C GLY A 301 18.64 15.85 7.70
N ARG A 302 18.60 17.17 7.44
CA ARG A 302 18.08 17.88 6.24
C ARG A 302 18.42 17.23 4.86
N GLY A 303 17.87 16.08 4.57
CA GLY A 303 18.20 15.22 3.42
C GLY A 303 17.05 14.25 3.13
N ARG A 304 17.17 13.49 2.04
CA ARG A 304 16.15 12.49 1.67
C ARG A 304 16.11 11.36 2.69
N SER A 305 14.91 11.04 3.17
CA SER A 305 14.66 9.88 4.03
C SER A 305 15.12 8.60 3.32
N GLN A 306 16.09 7.91 3.91
CA GLN A 306 16.58 6.62 3.44
C GLN A 306 15.78 5.48 4.07
N PHE A 307 15.48 4.45 3.29
CA PHE A 307 14.87 3.23 3.79
C PHE A 307 15.68 2.64 4.96
N PRO A 308 15.06 2.37 6.12
CA PRO A 308 15.78 2.00 7.34
C PRO A 308 16.00 0.50 7.51
N GLY A 309 15.36 -0.36 6.70
CA GLY A 309 15.42 -1.80 6.89
C GLY A 309 16.84 -2.39 6.83
N SER A 310 17.11 -3.45 7.61
CA SER A 310 18.43 -4.08 7.70
C SER A 310 18.87 -4.72 6.37
N HIS A 311 20.13 -4.59 5.97
CA HIS A 311 20.65 -5.12 4.71
C HIS A 311 21.72 -6.18 4.96
N PRO A 312 21.52 -7.44 4.49
CA PRO A 312 22.52 -8.49 4.62
C PRO A 312 23.77 -8.24 3.78
N VAL A 313 24.93 -8.62 4.32
CA VAL A 313 26.21 -8.67 3.61
C VAL A 313 26.46 -10.06 3.02
N SER A 314 27.14 -10.14 1.88
CA SER A 314 27.45 -11.44 1.26
C SER A 314 28.44 -12.21 2.11
N LEU A 315 28.18 -13.51 2.29
CA LEU A 315 29.08 -14.45 2.93
C LEU A 315 30.37 -14.57 2.11
N ASN A 316 31.50 -14.43 2.78
CA ASN A 316 32.85 -14.48 2.22
C ASN A 316 33.75 -15.22 3.21
N ARG A 317 34.97 -15.58 2.81
CA ARG A 317 35.86 -16.39 3.67
C ARG A 317 36.27 -15.70 4.97
N GLU A 318 36.29 -14.35 4.99
CA GLU A 318 36.63 -13.57 6.18
C GLU A 318 35.49 -13.57 7.20
N ASN A 319 34.27 -13.28 6.77
CA ASN A 319 33.09 -13.21 7.65
C ASN A 319 32.46 -14.58 7.95
N LEU A 320 32.84 -15.64 7.23
CA LEU A 320 32.49 -17.02 7.59
C LEU A 320 32.95 -17.39 9.01
N GLN A 321 34.04 -16.76 9.48
CA GLN A 321 34.53 -16.92 10.86
C GLN A 321 33.52 -16.44 11.91
N LEU A 322 32.59 -15.53 11.57
CA LEU A 322 31.52 -15.11 12.48
C LEU A 322 30.63 -16.27 12.90
N LEU A 323 30.40 -17.24 12.01
CA LEU A 323 29.63 -18.45 12.32
C LEU A 323 30.33 -19.34 13.37
N ARG A 324 31.66 -19.23 13.53
CA ARG A 324 32.41 -19.93 14.60
C ARG A 324 32.35 -19.21 15.94
N GLN A 325 32.21 -17.89 15.91
CA GLN A 325 32.33 -17.03 17.09
C GLN A 325 30.98 -16.78 17.77
N ARG A 326 29.88 -16.86 17.02
CA ARG A 326 28.54 -16.47 17.48
C ARG A 326 27.51 -17.49 17.05
N TYR A 327 26.40 -17.57 17.76
CA TYR A 327 25.29 -18.44 17.37
C TYR A 327 24.50 -17.84 16.22
N TYR A 328 24.20 -18.67 15.23
CA TYR A 328 23.41 -18.29 14.06
C TYR A 328 22.23 -19.23 13.86
N TYR A 329 21.13 -18.63 13.43
CA TYR A 329 20.09 -19.33 12.71
C TYR A 329 20.33 -19.22 11.20
N ALA A 330 19.81 -20.19 10.47
CA ALA A 330 19.75 -20.19 9.02
C ALA A 330 18.29 -20.24 8.55
N THR A 331 18.00 -19.56 7.45
CA THR A 331 16.75 -19.65 6.69
C THR A 331 17.03 -19.61 5.20
N TRP A 332 16.05 -19.95 4.38
CA TRP A 332 16.17 -19.86 2.93
C TRP A 332 16.06 -18.40 2.47
N LYS A 333 16.81 -18.05 1.43
CA LYS A 333 16.72 -16.75 0.79
C LYS A 333 15.63 -16.85 -0.28
N ALA A 334 14.43 -16.36 0.04
CA ALA A 334 13.33 -16.40 -0.90
C ALA A 334 13.57 -15.39 -2.03
N ASP A 335 13.02 -15.68 -3.19
CA ASP A 335 13.03 -14.79 -4.34
C ASP A 335 11.71 -14.02 -4.40
N GLY A 336 11.64 -12.96 -3.61
CA GLY A 336 10.46 -12.12 -3.47
C GLY A 336 10.78 -10.64 -3.37
N THR A 337 9.73 -9.82 -3.29
CA THR A 337 9.86 -8.39 -3.11
C THR A 337 9.86 -8.05 -1.63
N ARG A 338 10.95 -7.45 -1.17
CA ARG A 338 11.06 -7.01 0.23
C ARG A 338 10.12 -5.85 0.51
N TYR A 339 9.32 -6.00 1.55
CA TYR A 339 8.54 -4.92 2.15
C TYR A 339 8.77 -4.92 3.65
N MET A 340 8.82 -3.74 4.27
CA MET A 340 8.45 -3.61 5.68
C MET A 340 6.94 -3.40 5.76
N MET A 341 6.33 -3.71 6.89
CA MET A 341 4.90 -3.46 7.11
C MET A 341 4.72 -2.67 8.40
N LEU A 342 4.09 -1.50 8.30
CA LEU A 342 3.63 -0.71 9.43
C LEU A 342 2.14 -0.93 9.62
N ILE A 343 1.76 -1.45 10.78
CA ILE A 343 0.36 -1.67 11.16
C ILE A 343 -0.05 -0.55 12.10
N THR A 344 -1.13 0.15 11.77
CA THR A 344 -1.72 1.21 12.57
C THR A 344 -3.21 0.95 12.79
N CYS A 345 -3.88 1.83 13.53
CA CYS A 345 -5.29 1.65 13.86
C CYS A 345 -6.20 2.01 12.67
N ASP A 346 -5.69 2.84 11.76
CA ASP A 346 -6.34 3.33 10.54
C ASP A 346 -6.08 2.45 9.30
N GLY A 347 -5.10 1.53 9.37
CA GLY A 347 -4.81 0.59 8.28
C GLY A 347 -3.46 -0.12 8.39
N CYS A 348 -3.13 -0.90 7.37
CA CYS A 348 -1.83 -1.52 7.21
C CYS A 348 -1.09 -0.87 6.03
N TYR A 349 0.23 -0.73 6.13
CA TYR A 349 1.03 -0.06 5.13
C TYR A 349 2.25 -0.90 4.75
N LEU A 350 2.37 -1.29 3.48
CA LEU A 350 3.58 -1.88 2.91
C LEU A 350 4.57 -0.76 2.58
N ILE A 351 5.83 -0.98 2.92
CA ILE A 351 6.92 -0.01 2.76
C ILE A 351 7.99 -0.63 1.87
N ASP A 352 8.19 -0.05 0.69
CA ASP A 352 9.16 -0.55 -0.28
C ASP A 352 10.60 -0.06 0.00
N ARG A 353 11.57 -0.53 -0.80
CA ARG A 353 12.98 -0.09 -0.70
C ARG A 353 13.21 1.38 -1.08
N LYS A 354 12.26 2.02 -1.77
CA LYS A 354 12.29 3.46 -2.07
C LYS A 354 11.73 4.29 -0.91
N PHE A 355 11.33 3.62 0.19
CA PHE A 355 10.71 4.19 1.37
C PHE A 355 9.37 4.87 1.09
N LEU A 356 8.63 4.31 0.12
CA LEU A 356 7.26 4.69 -0.22
C LEU A 356 6.29 3.74 0.47
N PHE A 357 5.11 4.24 0.80
CA PHE A 357 4.09 3.51 1.55
C PHE A 357 2.89 3.25 0.64
N GLN A 358 2.39 2.02 0.68
CA GLN A 358 1.17 1.59 0.03
C GLN A 358 0.22 1.05 1.09
N ARG A 359 -0.97 1.63 1.17
CA ARG A 359 -2.02 1.25 2.11
C ARG A 359 -2.71 -0.01 1.62
N ILE A 360 -2.90 -0.95 2.53
CA ILE A 360 -3.58 -2.23 2.30
C ILE A 360 -4.65 -2.47 3.38
N SER A 361 -5.76 -3.07 2.98
CA SER A 361 -6.85 -3.46 3.88
C SER A 361 -6.57 -4.85 4.44
N MET A 362 -6.05 -4.92 5.66
CA MET A 362 -5.79 -6.16 6.38
C MET A 362 -6.00 -5.97 7.87
N ARG A 363 -6.46 -7.01 8.56
CA ARG A 363 -6.76 -6.97 9.99
C ARG A 363 -5.65 -7.65 10.80
N PHE A 364 -5.13 -7.00 11.83
CA PHE A 364 -4.11 -7.58 12.73
C PHE A 364 -4.56 -7.44 14.19
N PRO A 365 -5.24 -8.45 14.75
CA PRO A 365 -5.72 -8.41 16.12
C PRO A 365 -4.56 -8.52 17.13
N CYS A 366 -4.68 -7.80 18.25
CA CYS A 366 -3.81 -8.02 19.41
C CYS A 366 -4.15 -9.34 20.10
N ARG A 367 -3.23 -9.79 20.96
CA ARG A 367 -3.41 -11.00 21.76
C ARG A 367 -4.67 -10.89 22.65
N TYR A 368 -5.40 -12.01 22.73
CA TYR A 368 -6.57 -12.17 23.58
C TYR A 368 -6.21 -12.02 25.06
N SER A 369 -6.84 -11.05 25.73
CA SER A 369 -6.58 -10.83 27.15
C SER A 369 -7.36 -11.76 28.06
N ASN A 370 -8.42 -12.46 27.62
CA ASN A 370 -9.20 -13.42 28.44
C ASN A 370 -10.14 -14.34 27.62
N GLY A 371 -9.68 -14.93 26.50
CA GLY A 371 -10.48 -15.90 25.73
C GLY A 371 -11.73 -15.39 25.00
N GLY A 372 -11.98 -14.07 24.99
CA GLY A 372 -13.05 -13.41 24.23
C GLY A 372 -12.63 -12.98 22.81
N THR A 373 -13.31 -12.01 22.19
CA THR A 373 -12.85 -11.33 20.96
C THR A 373 -11.63 -10.44 21.25
N PRO A 374 -10.70 -10.23 20.30
CA PRO A 374 -9.59 -9.33 20.54
C PRO A 374 -10.12 -7.90 20.59
N GLU A 375 -9.93 -7.22 21.72
CA GLU A 375 -10.53 -5.90 21.97
C GLU A 375 -9.95 -4.80 21.06
N ARG A 376 -8.74 -5.00 20.53
CA ARG A 376 -8.00 -4.00 19.74
C ARG A 376 -7.14 -4.63 18.66
N ASN A 377 -6.94 -3.87 17.58
CA ASN A 377 -5.91 -4.15 16.58
C ASN A 377 -4.57 -3.55 17.00
N HIS A 378 -3.49 -4.04 16.42
CA HIS A 378 -2.15 -3.47 16.57
C HIS A 378 -2.10 -2.01 16.13
N HIS A 379 -1.30 -1.18 16.82
CA HIS A 379 -1.16 0.23 16.49
C HIS A 379 0.29 0.72 16.60
N TYR A 380 0.91 1.06 15.46
CA TYR A 380 2.35 1.29 15.32
C TYR A 380 3.19 0.05 15.66
N THR A 381 2.82 -1.08 15.05
CA THR A 381 3.62 -2.31 15.02
C THR A 381 4.38 -2.36 13.70
N LEU A 382 5.70 -2.59 13.75
CA LEU A 382 6.58 -2.54 12.58
C LEU A 382 7.25 -3.91 12.34
N LEU A 383 7.06 -4.44 11.13
CA LEU A 383 7.49 -5.77 10.71
C LEU A 383 8.44 -5.69 9.51
N ASP A 384 9.39 -6.60 9.39
CA ASP A 384 10.25 -6.77 8.20
C ASP A 384 9.95 -8.11 7.54
N GLY A 385 9.76 -8.10 6.23
CA GLY A 385 9.31 -9.27 5.51
C GLY A 385 9.60 -9.26 4.02
N GLU A 386 9.11 -10.30 3.37
CA GLU A 386 9.29 -10.55 1.94
C GLU A 386 7.99 -11.07 1.37
N MET A 387 7.49 -10.40 0.34
CA MET A 387 6.33 -10.83 -0.43
C MET A 387 6.79 -11.84 -1.47
N ILE A 388 6.22 -13.04 -1.42
CA ILE A 388 6.48 -14.11 -2.39
C ILE A 388 5.18 -14.46 -3.12
N ILE A 389 5.32 -15.15 -4.25
CA ILE A 389 4.23 -15.76 -4.98
C ILE A 389 4.44 -17.28 -4.90
N ASP A 390 3.57 -17.93 -4.13
CA ASP A 390 3.50 -19.39 -4.11
C ASP A 390 2.71 -19.85 -5.34
N THR A 391 3.26 -20.78 -6.12
CA THR A 391 2.57 -21.43 -7.24
C THR A 391 2.27 -22.87 -6.86
N ASP A 392 0.99 -23.24 -6.84
CA ASP A 392 0.57 -24.61 -6.61
C ASP A 392 1.08 -25.51 -7.75
N PRO A 393 1.86 -26.57 -7.48
CA PRO A 393 2.39 -27.46 -8.52
C PRO A 393 1.33 -28.20 -9.33
N GLN A 394 0.14 -28.44 -8.76
CA GLN A 394 -0.94 -29.20 -9.39
C GLN A 394 -1.92 -28.30 -10.11
N THR A 395 -2.37 -27.23 -9.45
CA THR A 395 -3.41 -26.34 -9.99
C THR A 395 -2.85 -25.17 -10.78
N HIS A 396 -1.53 -24.92 -10.72
CA HIS A 396 -0.85 -23.72 -11.23
C HIS A 396 -1.43 -22.41 -10.69
N LYS A 397 -2.26 -22.46 -9.64
CA LYS A 397 -2.82 -21.30 -8.99
C LYS A 397 -1.71 -20.56 -8.25
N GLN A 398 -1.64 -19.25 -8.47
CA GLN A 398 -0.70 -18.37 -7.79
C GLN A 398 -1.38 -17.68 -6.61
N GLU A 399 -0.70 -17.66 -5.46
CA GLU A 399 -1.15 -16.98 -4.26
C GLU A 399 -0.02 -16.14 -3.66
N ARG A 400 -0.32 -14.88 -3.31
CA ARG A 400 0.64 -14.02 -2.63
C ARG A 400 0.74 -14.37 -1.15
N ARG A 401 1.97 -14.36 -0.65
CA ARG A 401 2.26 -14.60 0.76
C ARG A 401 3.34 -13.66 1.27
N TYR A 402 3.05 -12.96 2.35
CA TYR A 402 3.99 -12.14 3.07
C TYR A 402 4.67 -12.94 4.18
N LEU A 403 5.96 -13.22 3.98
CA LEU A 403 6.83 -13.92 4.92
C LEU A 403 7.51 -12.91 5.85
N ILE A 404 7.04 -12.81 7.09
CA ILE A 404 7.63 -11.94 8.11
C ILE A 404 8.82 -12.64 8.75
N TYR A 405 10.00 -12.04 8.69
CA TYR A 405 11.21 -12.62 9.28
C TYR A 405 11.75 -11.85 10.49
N ASP A 406 11.34 -10.60 10.71
CA ASP A 406 11.72 -9.84 11.91
C ASP A 406 10.59 -8.91 12.39
N LEU A 407 10.64 -8.55 13.66
CA LEU A 407 9.68 -7.71 14.36
C LEU A 407 10.44 -6.61 15.11
N MET A 408 10.26 -5.35 14.71
CA MET A 408 11.05 -4.24 15.23
C MET A 408 10.31 -3.40 16.27
N ALA A 409 8.98 -3.38 16.24
CA ALA A 409 8.17 -2.69 17.23
C ALA A 409 6.80 -3.35 17.38
N ILE A 410 6.25 -3.33 18.60
CA ILE A 410 4.86 -3.69 18.90
C ILE A 410 4.20 -2.52 19.60
N ASN A 411 3.05 -2.08 19.10
CA ASN A 411 2.21 -1.09 19.78
C ASN A 411 2.97 0.15 20.27
N GLN A 412 3.75 0.79 19.38
CA GLN A 412 4.67 1.91 19.64
C GLN A 412 5.95 1.59 20.42
N VAL A 413 6.06 0.40 21.03
CA VAL A 413 7.24 0.00 21.79
C VAL A 413 8.27 -0.60 20.84
N SER A 414 9.44 0.05 20.77
CA SER A 414 10.59 -0.44 20.02
C SER A 414 11.20 -1.69 20.66
N LEU A 415 11.44 -2.71 19.85
CA LEU A 415 12.04 -3.99 20.23
C LEU A 415 13.45 -4.18 19.64
N THR A 416 14.01 -3.15 19.00
CA THR A 416 15.28 -3.27 18.24
C THR A 416 16.47 -3.67 19.09
N GLU A 417 16.48 -3.36 20.38
CA GLU A 417 17.54 -3.74 21.32
C GLU A 417 17.43 -5.18 21.83
N LEU A 418 16.26 -5.82 21.68
CA LEU A 418 16.09 -7.21 22.09
C LEU A 418 16.86 -8.15 21.15
N PRO A 419 17.39 -9.27 21.64
CA PRO A 419 17.95 -10.33 20.82
C PRO A 419 16.98 -10.84 19.73
N PHE A 420 17.49 -11.22 18.56
CA PHE A 420 16.68 -11.73 17.45
C PHE A 420 15.75 -12.87 17.86
N TYR A 421 16.22 -13.84 18.64
CA TYR A 421 15.39 -14.97 19.05
C TYR A 421 14.15 -14.55 19.87
N GLU A 422 14.23 -13.48 20.65
CA GLU A 422 13.10 -12.94 21.41
C GLU A 422 12.12 -12.24 20.47
N ARG A 423 12.62 -11.39 19.57
CA ARG A 423 11.79 -10.73 18.54
C ARG A 423 11.06 -11.75 17.68
N TRP A 424 11.74 -12.81 17.26
CA TRP A 424 11.17 -13.90 16.46
C TRP A 424 10.14 -14.74 17.22
N LYS A 425 10.29 -14.89 18.54
CA LYS A 425 9.29 -15.52 19.42
C LYS A 425 8.07 -14.61 19.64
N LEU A 426 8.29 -13.32 19.89
CA LEU A 426 7.23 -12.32 20.04
C LEU A 426 6.41 -12.18 18.76
N LEU A 427 7.05 -12.24 17.59
CA LEU A 427 6.37 -12.26 16.30
C LEU A 427 5.33 -13.38 16.22
N GLU A 428 5.70 -14.60 16.63
CA GLU A 428 4.75 -15.72 16.67
C GLU A 428 3.61 -15.45 17.66
N LYS A 429 3.94 -15.05 18.90
CA LYS A 429 2.98 -14.93 20.00
C LYS A 429 2.02 -13.74 19.88
N GLU A 430 2.48 -12.62 19.37
CA GLU A 430 1.75 -11.35 19.41
C GLU A 430 1.11 -10.98 18.07
N VAL A 431 1.59 -11.54 16.95
CA VAL A 431 1.09 -11.20 15.60
C VAL A 431 0.46 -12.41 14.91
N ILE A 432 1.17 -13.54 14.88
CA ILE A 432 0.78 -14.69 14.05
C ILE A 432 -0.28 -15.55 14.74
N GLU A 433 -0.05 -15.94 15.99
CA GLU A 433 -0.99 -16.75 16.76
C GLU A 433 -2.35 -16.04 16.93
N PRO A 434 -2.44 -14.75 17.31
CA PRO A 434 -3.72 -14.05 17.42
C PRO A 434 -4.50 -14.03 16.11
N ARG A 435 -3.82 -13.75 14.99
CA ARG A 435 -4.42 -13.75 13.65
C ARG A 435 -4.96 -15.13 13.27
N ASN A 436 -4.17 -16.19 13.49
CA ASN A 436 -4.58 -17.55 13.18
C ASN A 436 -5.74 -18.02 14.04
N MET A 437 -5.72 -17.73 15.34
CA MET A 437 -6.82 -18.04 16.26
C MET A 437 -8.11 -17.32 15.86
N GLU A 438 -8.04 -16.02 15.52
CA GLU A 438 -9.21 -15.27 15.06
C GLU A 438 -9.76 -15.84 13.76
N ARG A 439 -8.88 -16.13 12.79
CA ARG A 439 -9.26 -16.74 11.51
C ARG A 439 -9.94 -18.09 11.70
N GLU A 440 -9.38 -18.97 12.53
CA GLU A 440 -9.97 -20.28 12.83
C GLU A 440 -11.31 -20.16 13.57
N GLY A 441 -11.42 -19.22 14.51
CA GLY A 441 -12.67 -18.92 15.20
C GLY A 441 -13.76 -18.42 14.24
N LEU A 442 -13.40 -17.53 13.30
CA LEU A 442 -14.30 -17.01 12.29
C LEU A 442 -14.71 -18.06 11.26
N LEU A 443 -13.79 -18.94 10.83
CA LEU A 443 -14.09 -20.06 9.93
C LEU A 443 -15.14 -21.01 10.50
N LYS A 444 -15.16 -21.19 11.83
CA LYS A 444 -16.14 -22.03 12.54
C LYS A 444 -17.42 -21.28 12.92
N SER A 445 -17.42 -19.95 12.82
CA SER A 445 -18.57 -19.11 13.19
C SER A 445 -19.64 -19.16 12.10
N THR A 446 -20.90 -19.28 12.49
CA THR A 446 -22.05 -19.16 11.59
C THR A 446 -22.19 -17.73 11.04
N ASN A 447 -21.72 -16.73 11.79
CA ASN A 447 -21.73 -15.33 11.36
C ASN A 447 -20.35 -14.68 11.58
N PRO A 448 -19.38 -14.89 10.67
CA PRO A 448 -18.06 -14.28 10.79
C PRO A 448 -18.15 -12.78 10.51
N TYR A 449 -17.67 -11.94 11.43
CA TYR A 449 -17.69 -10.48 11.22
C TYR A 449 -16.61 -9.99 10.23
N TYR A 450 -15.58 -10.80 9.95
CA TYR A 450 -14.47 -10.47 9.05
C TYR A 450 -14.11 -11.64 8.12
N ARG A 451 -13.69 -11.34 6.89
CA ARG A 451 -13.39 -12.31 5.83
C ARG A 451 -11.90 -12.32 5.46
N TYR A 452 -11.13 -13.18 6.13
CA TYR A 452 -9.70 -13.38 5.86
C TYR A 452 -9.38 -13.88 4.44
N ASP A 453 -10.34 -14.52 3.77
CA ASP A 453 -10.21 -15.03 2.40
C ASP A 453 -10.23 -13.92 1.33
N LEU A 454 -10.70 -12.72 1.67
CA LEU A 454 -10.72 -11.57 0.77
C LEU A 454 -9.47 -10.69 0.86
N GLU A 455 -8.56 -11.01 1.77
CA GLU A 455 -7.32 -10.25 1.93
C GLU A 455 -6.40 -10.40 0.72
N PRO A 456 -5.62 -9.35 0.38
CA PRO A 456 -4.79 -9.35 -0.83
C PRO A 456 -3.67 -10.40 -0.84
N PHE A 457 -3.27 -10.88 0.34
CA PHE A 457 -2.25 -11.92 0.49
C PHE A 457 -2.32 -12.59 1.87
N SER A 458 -1.79 -13.80 1.96
CA SER A 458 -1.65 -14.52 3.23
C SER A 458 -0.43 -14.03 4.03
N VAL A 459 -0.49 -14.10 5.36
CA VAL A 459 0.62 -13.72 6.24
C VAL A 459 1.17 -14.95 6.94
N ARG A 460 2.50 -15.10 6.97
CA ARG A 460 3.17 -16.21 7.65
C ARG A 460 4.49 -15.77 8.26
N ARG A 461 4.86 -16.33 9.41
CA ARG A 461 6.22 -16.20 9.94
C ARG A 461 7.20 -17.04 9.15
N LYS A 462 8.33 -16.43 8.78
CA LYS A 462 9.45 -17.14 8.16
C LYS A 462 10.14 -18.05 9.18
N GLY A 463 10.36 -19.29 8.80
CA GLY A 463 11.04 -20.28 9.63
C GLY A 463 12.54 -20.01 9.72
N PHE A 464 13.13 -20.24 10.90
CA PHE A 464 14.56 -20.20 11.15
C PHE A 464 14.97 -21.50 11.85
N TRP A 465 16.11 -22.04 11.45
CA TRP A 465 16.63 -23.32 11.94
C TRP A 465 18.06 -23.19 12.43
N LEU A 466 18.47 -24.09 13.32
CA LEU A 466 19.86 -24.18 13.76
C LEU A 466 20.78 -24.57 12.61
N LEU A 467 22.06 -24.18 12.69
CA LEU A 467 23.07 -24.51 11.68
C LEU A 467 23.17 -26.03 11.41
N SER A 468 22.97 -26.86 12.43
CA SER A 468 22.96 -28.33 12.31
C SER A 468 21.87 -28.86 11.35
N THR A 469 20.87 -28.04 11.02
CA THR A 469 19.76 -28.40 10.13
C THR A 469 19.97 -27.91 8.70
N VAL A 470 21.04 -27.16 8.40
CA VAL A 470 21.26 -26.53 7.09
C VAL A 470 21.29 -27.55 5.94
N SER A 471 21.91 -28.72 6.12
CA SER A 471 21.85 -29.79 5.10
C SER A 471 20.42 -30.23 4.80
N LYS A 472 19.57 -30.40 5.82
CA LYS A 472 18.14 -30.73 5.60
C LYS A 472 17.37 -29.57 4.97
N LEU A 473 17.74 -28.34 5.31
CA LEU A 473 17.14 -27.14 4.74
C LEU A 473 17.39 -27.07 3.22
N LEU A 474 18.64 -27.30 2.79
CA LEU A 474 19.04 -27.30 1.39
C LEU A 474 18.50 -28.50 0.60
N HIS A 475 18.61 -29.72 1.14
CA HIS A 475 18.30 -30.95 0.38
C HIS A 475 16.85 -31.42 0.48
N LYS A 476 16.09 -30.96 1.49
CA LYS A 476 14.70 -31.42 1.69
C LYS A 476 13.69 -30.29 1.65
N PHE A 477 13.92 -29.22 2.40
CA PHE A 477 12.92 -28.16 2.56
C PHE A 477 12.84 -27.24 1.34
N ILE A 478 13.97 -26.69 0.88
CA ILE A 478 14.01 -25.77 -0.26
C ILE A 478 13.40 -26.39 -1.53
N PRO A 479 13.72 -27.65 -1.92
CA PRO A 479 13.12 -28.29 -3.08
C PRO A 479 11.60 -28.52 -2.98
N GLN A 480 11.02 -28.47 -1.77
CA GLN A 480 9.59 -28.63 -1.53
C GLN A 480 8.83 -27.29 -1.50
N LEU A 481 9.52 -26.17 -1.65
CA LEU A 481 8.89 -24.85 -1.66
C LEU A 481 8.08 -24.65 -2.95
N SER A 482 6.94 -23.99 -2.80
CA SER A 482 6.08 -23.52 -3.90
C SER A 482 6.55 -22.20 -4.52
N HIS A 483 7.74 -21.72 -4.15
CA HIS A 483 8.36 -20.49 -4.65
C HIS A 483 9.88 -20.68 -4.79
N SER A 484 10.52 -19.84 -5.61
CA SER A 484 11.97 -19.87 -5.84
C SER A 484 12.77 -19.42 -4.62
N SER A 485 13.96 -19.98 -4.49
CA SER A 485 14.94 -19.65 -3.46
C SER A 485 16.34 -19.65 -4.08
N ASP A 486 17.13 -18.60 -3.85
CA ASP A 486 18.45 -18.42 -4.47
C ASP A 486 19.62 -18.60 -3.48
N GLY A 487 19.34 -19.08 -2.28
CA GLY A 487 20.37 -19.45 -1.30
C GLY A 487 19.88 -19.44 0.14
N LEU A 488 20.74 -18.97 1.04
CA LEU A 488 20.52 -18.95 2.49
C LEU A 488 20.75 -17.56 3.09
N VAL A 489 20.09 -17.30 4.21
CA VAL A 489 20.34 -16.14 5.08
C VAL A 489 20.70 -16.64 6.47
N PHE A 490 21.77 -16.11 7.03
CA PHE A 490 22.23 -16.39 8.39
C PHE A 490 22.01 -15.16 9.27
N GLN A 491 21.20 -15.33 10.32
CA GLN A 491 20.86 -14.30 11.29
C GLN A 491 21.43 -14.69 12.65
N GLY A 492 22.20 -13.79 13.28
CA GLY A 492 22.73 -14.05 14.61
C GLY A 492 21.59 -14.19 15.63
N TRP A 493 21.72 -15.17 16.51
CA TRP A 493 20.71 -15.53 17.50
C TRP A 493 20.47 -14.42 18.52
N ASP A 494 21.56 -13.77 18.96
CA ASP A 494 21.60 -12.68 19.93
C ASP A 494 21.67 -11.28 19.32
N ASP A 495 21.62 -11.17 17.98
CA ASP A 495 21.78 -9.89 17.31
C ASP A 495 20.60 -8.94 17.62
N PRO A 496 20.87 -7.69 18.06
CA PRO A 496 19.87 -6.63 18.02
C PRO A 496 19.50 -6.32 16.56
N TYR A 497 18.37 -5.67 16.33
CA TYR A 497 18.03 -5.20 14.99
C TYR A 497 18.92 -4.02 14.63
N VAL A 498 19.72 -4.17 13.58
CA VAL A 498 20.61 -3.12 13.07
C VAL A 498 19.99 -2.53 11.80
N PRO A 499 19.52 -1.28 11.81
CA PRO A 499 19.03 -0.60 10.61
C PRO A 499 20.13 -0.48 9.56
N ARG A 500 19.75 -0.55 8.27
CA ARG A 500 20.69 -0.49 7.13
C ARG A 500 21.70 -1.64 7.15
N THR A 501 22.91 -1.44 6.63
CA THR A 501 23.90 -2.52 6.49
C THR A 501 24.25 -3.14 7.84
N HIS A 502 24.07 -4.45 7.94
CA HIS A 502 24.37 -5.22 9.14
C HIS A 502 25.42 -6.29 8.82
N GLU A 503 26.64 -6.09 9.32
CA GLU A 503 27.78 -6.99 9.07
C GLU A 503 27.60 -8.38 9.71
N GLY A 504 26.73 -8.52 10.71
CA GLY A 504 26.36 -9.79 11.32
C GLY A 504 25.27 -10.55 10.58
N LEU A 505 24.50 -9.89 9.71
CA LEU A 505 23.45 -10.54 8.93
C LEU A 505 24.01 -10.96 7.56
N LEU A 506 24.16 -12.26 7.35
CA LEU A 506 24.89 -12.80 6.20
C LEU A 506 23.91 -13.40 5.19
N LYS A 507 24.23 -13.26 3.89
CA LYS A 507 23.54 -13.98 2.80
C LYS A 507 24.53 -14.81 2.01
N TRP A 508 24.17 -16.04 1.75
CA TRP A 508 24.86 -16.92 0.83
C TRP A 508 23.95 -17.20 -0.37
N LYS A 509 24.54 -17.26 -1.55
CA LYS A 509 23.86 -17.62 -2.80
C LYS A 509 24.60 -18.78 -3.44
N TYR A 510 23.87 -19.61 -4.16
CA TYR A 510 24.48 -20.60 -5.04
C TYR A 510 25.47 -19.92 -5.99
N PRO A 511 26.68 -20.48 -6.20
CA PRO A 511 27.69 -19.88 -7.09
C PRO A 511 27.13 -19.47 -8.46
N GLU A 512 26.32 -20.34 -9.05
CA GLU A 512 25.64 -20.16 -10.34
C GLU A 512 24.55 -19.08 -10.34
N MET A 513 24.04 -18.69 -9.17
CA MET A 513 23.04 -17.63 -8.99
C MET A 513 23.68 -16.25 -8.70
N ASN A 514 25.01 -16.15 -8.71
CA ASN A 514 25.70 -14.87 -8.62
C ASN A 514 25.72 -14.20 -10.00
N SER A 515 24.90 -13.17 -10.13
CA SER A 515 24.73 -12.42 -11.37
C SER A 515 25.12 -10.95 -11.23
N VAL A 516 25.46 -10.33 -12.35
CA VAL A 516 25.65 -8.88 -12.49
C VAL A 516 24.78 -8.39 -13.64
N ASP A 517 24.13 -7.24 -13.43
CA ASP A 517 23.38 -6.57 -14.50
C ASP A 517 24.30 -5.58 -15.25
N PHE A 518 24.61 -5.89 -16.50
CA PHE A 518 25.39 -5.04 -17.40
C PHE A 518 24.46 -4.32 -18.39
N LEU A 519 24.85 -3.12 -18.81
CA LEU A 519 24.30 -2.51 -20.02
C LEU A 519 25.09 -3.06 -21.21
N CYS A 520 24.38 -3.67 -22.17
CA CYS A 520 24.98 -4.19 -23.40
C CYS A 520 24.83 -3.15 -24.52
N GLU A 521 25.92 -2.84 -25.21
CA GLU A 521 25.89 -2.11 -26.49
C GLU A 521 26.67 -2.91 -27.52
N VAL A 522 26.29 -2.82 -28.80
CA VAL A 522 26.95 -3.57 -29.87
C VAL A 522 27.93 -2.67 -30.59
N GLY A 523 29.22 -3.05 -30.55
CA GLY A 523 30.30 -2.36 -31.25
C GLY A 523 30.42 -2.77 -32.72
N ALA A 524 31.42 -2.22 -33.41
CA ALA A 524 31.71 -2.60 -34.78
C ALA A 524 32.03 -4.10 -34.90
N GLY A 525 31.37 -4.81 -35.84
CA GLY A 525 31.56 -6.24 -36.06
C GLY A 525 30.74 -7.15 -35.14
N ASP A 526 29.55 -6.71 -34.68
CA ASP A 526 28.63 -7.45 -33.81
C ASP A 526 29.23 -7.90 -32.47
N ARG A 527 30.26 -7.20 -32.00
CA ARG A 527 30.91 -7.52 -30.73
C ARG A 527 30.15 -6.87 -29.55
N PRO A 528 29.73 -7.64 -28.54
CA PRO A 528 29.06 -7.07 -27.37
C PRO A 528 30.06 -6.29 -26.50
N LEU A 529 29.66 -5.07 -26.11
CA LEU A 529 30.38 -4.19 -25.20
C LEU A 529 29.56 -4.06 -23.91
N LEU A 530 30.20 -4.32 -22.77
CA LEU A 530 29.54 -4.29 -21.47
C LEU A 530 29.85 -3.01 -20.70
N PHE A 531 28.83 -2.43 -20.07
CA PHE A 531 28.97 -1.22 -19.28
C PHE A 531 28.35 -1.36 -17.89
N LEU A 532 29.05 -0.82 -16.89
CA LEU A 532 28.57 -0.61 -15.53
C LEU A 532 28.45 0.89 -15.23
N PHE A 533 27.91 1.23 -14.06
CA PHE A 533 27.93 2.60 -13.56
C PHE A 533 29.08 2.83 -12.58
N GLU A 534 29.72 3.99 -12.69
CA GLU A 534 30.63 4.51 -11.69
C GLU A 534 30.34 6.01 -11.53
N ARG A 535 29.82 6.40 -10.35
CA ARG A 535 29.44 7.80 -10.05
C ARG A 535 28.48 8.41 -11.08
N GLY A 536 27.51 7.61 -11.55
CA GLY A 536 26.48 8.04 -12.50
C GLY A 536 26.94 8.14 -13.96
N ARG A 537 28.14 7.68 -14.29
CA ARG A 537 28.66 7.60 -15.67
C ARG A 537 28.82 6.14 -16.09
N LYS A 538 28.62 5.87 -17.39
CA LYS A 538 28.91 4.57 -18.00
C LYS A 538 30.42 4.30 -17.92
N LYS A 539 30.78 3.10 -17.47
CA LYS A 539 32.14 2.58 -17.41
C LYS A 539 32.20 1.32 -18.25
N PHE A 540 33.05 1.34 -19.27
CA PHE A 540 33.31 0.17 -20.11
C PHE A 540 34.01 -0.94 -19.31
N MET A 541 33.59 -2.17 -19.53
CA MET A 541 34.16 -3.38 -18.96
C MET A 541 34.76 -4.23 -20.09
N ASP A 542 36.05 -4.53 -20.00
CA ASP A 542 36.75 -5.40 -20.94
C ASP A 542 36.52 -6.86 -20.57
N GLU A 543 35.28 -7.30 -20.72
CA GLU A 543 34.77 -8.62 -20.33
C GLU A 543 33.98 -9.21 -21.50
N ASN A 544 34.15 -10.51 -21.77
CA ASN A 544 33.40 -11.18 -22.82
C ASN A 544 32.10 -11.79 -22.26
N VAL A 545 31.03 -11.74 -23.05
CA VAL A 545 29.74 -12.38 -22.74
C VAL A 545 29.30 -13.31 -23.85
N ILE A 546 28.75 -14.47 -23.48
CA ILE A 546 28.12 -15.43 -24.39
C ILE A 546 26.60 -15.35 -24.23
N PHE A 547 25.88 -15.27 -25.35
CA PHE A 547 24.43 -15.35 -25.40
C PHE A 547 24.02 -16.79 -25.76
N LYS A 548 23.26 -17.44 -24.88
CA LYS A 548 22.79 -18.81 -25.10
C LYS A 548 21.67 -18.90 -26.14
N ASP A 549 20.92 -17.82 -26.32
CA ASP A 549 19.82 -17.76 -27.28
C ASP A 549 20.37 -17.44 -28.68
N ALA A 550 19.91 -18.16 -29.70
CA ALA A 550 20.29 -17.94 -31.11
C ALA A 550 19.77 -16.62 -31.72
N SER A 551 19.44 -15.64 -30.86
CA SER A 551 19.01 -14.30 -31.27
C SER A 551 20.23 -13.47 -31.67
N GLU A 552 20.09 -12.63 -32.71
CA GLU A 552 21.17 -11.72 -33.11
C GLU A 552 21.60 -10.82 -31.94
N ILE A 553 22.91 -10.65 -31.75
CA ILE A 553 23.52 -9.83 -30.68
C ILE A 553 22.99 -8.39 -30.73
N SER A 554 22.67 -7.91 -31.92
CA SER A 554 22.01 -6.61 -32.19
C SER A 554 20.76 -6.37 -31.33
N SER A 555 19.98 -7.41 -31.04
CA SER A 555 18.74 -7.33 -30.27
C SER A 555 18.94 -6.97 -28.79
N TYR A 556 20.17 -7.12 -28.27
CA TYR A 556 20.55 -6.79 -26.90
C TYR A 556 21.11 -5.37 -26.75
N SER A 557 21.38 -4.68 -27.86
CA SER A 557 21.97 -3.33 -27.83
C SER A 557 21.07 -2.33 -27.11
N GLY A 558 21.64 -1.56 -26.19
CA GLY A 558 20.93 -0.57 -25.36
C GLY A 558 20.10 -1.17 -24.23
N LYS A 559 20.11 -2.49 -24.04
CA LYS A 559 19.35 -3.17 -22.99
C LYS A 559 20.24 -3.59 -21.83
N ILE A 560 19.62 -3.71 -20.65
CA ILE A 560 20.28 -4.28 -19.48
C ILE A 560 20.13 -5.79 -19.52
N ILE A 561 21.24 -6.50 -19.42
CA ILE A 561 21.30 -7.96 -19.40
C ILE A 561 21.82 -8.43 -18.06
N GLU A 562 21.19 -9.46 -17.51
CA GLU A 562 21.67 -10.14 -16.32
C GLU A 562 22.58 -11.29 -16.76
N CYS A 563 23.82 -11.31 -16.26
CA CYS A 563 24.81 -12.33 -16.62
C CYS A 563 25.33 -13.03 -15.38
N TYR A 564 25.57 -14.34 -15.46
CA TYR A 564 26.31 -15.10 -14.45
C TYR A 564 27.72 -15.42 -14.97
N TRP A 565 28.64 -15.70 -14.05
CA TRP A 565 30.01 -16.06 -14.38
C TRP A 565 30.14 -17.57 -14.53
N ASP A 566 30.57 -18.03 -15.70
CA ASP A 566 30.96 -19.42 -15.89
C ASP A 566 32.41 -19.60 -15.42
N SER A 567 32.59 -20.30 -14.30
CA SER A 567 33.91 -20.52 -13.71
C SER A 567 34.75 -21.54 -14.48
N ALA A 568 34.14 -22.42 -15.29
CA ALA A 568 34.87 -23.40 -16.08
C ALA A 568 35.53 -22.74 -17.30
N GLU A 569 34.76 -21.95 -18.04
CA GLU A 569 35.19 -21.33 -19.29
C GLU A 569 35.69 -19.87 -19.11
N GLN A 570 35.60 -19.32 -17.89
CA GLN A 570 36.08 -17.99 -17.52
C GLN A 570 35.48 -16.85 -18.36
N HIS A 571 34.16 -16.90 -18.57
CA HIS A 571 33.42 -15.84 -19.27
C HIS A 571 32.05 -15.58 -18.66
N TRP A 572 31.46 -14.42 -18.95
CA TRP A 572 30.07 -14.13 -18.60
C TRP A 572 29.11 -14.83 -19.55
N VAL A 573 27.97 -15.27 -19.03
CA VAL A 573 26.89 -15.84 -19.82
C VAL A 573 25.61 -15.07 -19.56
N CYS A 574 24.97 -14.59 -20.62
CA CYS A 574 23.70 -13.88 -20.53
C CYS A 574 22.60 -14.85 -20.09
N MET A 575 21.88 -14.48 -19.02
CA MET A 575 20.72 -15.22 -18.51
C MET A 575 19.43 -14.71 -19.11
N ARG A 576 19.24 -13.39 -19.08
CA ARG A 576 17.99 -12.73 -19.50
C ARG A 576 18.17 -11.23 -19.67
N ILE A 577 17.19 -10.60 -20.32
CA ILE A 577 17.04 -9.15 -20.42
C ILE A 577 16.26 -8.64 -19.19
N ARG A 578 16.75 -7.55 -18.58
CA ARG A 578 16.15 -6.89 -17.41
C ARG A 578 15.38 -5.63 -17.83
N ILE A 579 14.14 -5.82 -18.25
CA ILE A 579 13.23 -4.72 -18.63
C ILE A 579 12.77 -3.90 -17.42
N ASP A 580 12.87 -4.45 -16.22
CA ASP A 580 12.52 -3.83 -14.94
C ASP A 580 13.55 -2.79 -14.47
N LYS A 581 14.77 -2.82 -15.04
CA LYS A 581 15.87 -1.94 -14.65
C LYS A 581 16.05 -0.79 -15.63
N ALA A 582 16.20 0.41 -15.07
CA ALA A 582 16.58 1.60 -15.84
C ALA A 582 18.10 1.80 -15.93
N THR A 583 18.87 1.19 -15.02
CA THR A 583 20.33 1.38 -14.91
C THR A 583 21.06 0.07 -14.59
N PRO A 584 22.26 -0.17 -15.16
CA PRO A 584 23.08 -1.33 -14.81
C PRO A 584 23.60 -1.23 -13.38
N ASN A 585 24.29 -2.27 -12.91
CA ASN A 585 24.91 -2.25 -11.58
C ASN A 585 26.04 -1.22 -11.46
N ASP A 586 26.24 -0.73 -10.24
CA ASP A 586 27.41 0.07 -9.89
C ASP A 586 28.66 -0.82 -9.80
N ILE A 587 29.82 -0.26 -10.11
CA ILE A 587 31.11 -0.95 -10.06
C ILE A 587 31.39 -1.57 -8.68
N ASN A 588 30.90 -0.98 -7.59
CA ASN A 588 31.06 -1.54 -6.25
C ASN A 588 30.21 -2.81 -6.06
N THR A 589 29.04 -2.89 -6.69
CA THR A 589 28.23 -4.11 -6.71
C THR A 589 28.96 -5.20 -7.49
N TYR A 590 29.47 -4.88 -8.69
CA TYR A 590 30.29 -5.83 -9.47
C TYR A 590 31.49 -6.34 -8.67
N ARG A 591 32.26 -5.46 -8.01
CA ARG A 591 33.41 -5.89 -7.17
C ARG A 591 33.00 -6.84 -6.05
N LYS A 592 31.85 -6.60 -5.41
CA LYS A 592 31.31 -7.49 -4.36
C LYS A 592 30.88 -8.85 -4.92
N VAL A 593 30.21 -8.86 -6.08
CA VAL A 593 29.81 -10.10 -6.74
C VAL A 593 31.04 -10.89 -7.21
N MET A 594 32.02 -10.23 -7.83
CA MET A 594 33.29 -10.85 -8.21
C MET A 594 34.06 -11.41 -7.02
N ARG A 595 34.04 -10.74 -5.87
CA ARG A 595 34.61 -11.29 -4.65
C ARG A 595 33.89 -12.58 -4.22
N SER A 596 32.56 -12.58 -4.28
CA SER A 596 31.75 -13.77 -3.98
C SER A 596 32.05 -14.94 -4.91
N ILE A 597 32.21 -14.66 -6.21
CA ILE A 597 32.59 -15.65 -7.23
C ILE A 597 34.00 -16.19 -6.97
N LYS A 598 34.97 -15.31 -6.65
CA LYS A 598 36.36 -15.71 -6.35
C LYS A 598 36.49 -16.53 -5.09
N ASP A 599 35.75 -16.18 -4.03
CA ASP A 599 35.76 -16.95 -2.78
C ASP A 599 35.20 -18.37 -2.99
N ASN A 600 34.31 -18.52 -3.99
CA ASN A 600 33.69 -19.75 -4.47
C ASN A 600 33.26 -20.67 -3.31
N ILE A 601 32.47 -20.11 -2.39
CA ILE A 601 31.88 -20.87 -1.29
C ILE A 601 30.72 -21.69 -1.88
N THR A 602 31.03 -22.89 -2.35
CA THR A 602 30.04 -23.84 -2.84
C THR A 602 29.19 -24.40 -1.70
N GLU A 603 28.12 -25.12 -2.04
CA GLU A 603 27.30 -25.81 -1.05
C GLU A 603 28.12 -26.78 -0.20
N ASP A 604 29.00 -27.58 -0.84
CA ASP A 604 29.86 -28.54 -0.14
C ASP A 604 30.83 -27.85 0.83
N VAL A 605 31.46 -26.75 0.41
CA VAL A 605 32.35 -25.97 1.27
C VAL A 605 31.58 -25.44 2.47
N LEU A 606 30.40 -24.86 2.25
CA LEU A 606 29.56 -24.32 3.31
C LEU A 606 29.13 -25.41 4.30
N LEU A 607 28.69 -26.57 3.81
CA LEU A 607 28.26 -27.70 4.65
C LEU A 607 29.43 -28.28 5.46
N ASN A 608 30.61 -28.43 4.86
CA ASN A 608 31.81 -28.89 5.56
C ASN A 608 32.21 -27.93 6.68
N GLU A 609 32.20 -26.63 6.41
CA GLU A 609 32.50 -25.60 7.40
C GLU A 609 31.48 -25.61 8.56
N ILE A 610 30.19 -25.73 8.24
CA ILE A 610 29.13 -25.85 9.25
C ILE A 610 29.31 -27.11 10.10
N ASN A 611 29.67 -28.26 9.50
CA ASN A 611 29.90 -29.51 10.22
C ASN A 611 31.04 -29.39 11.24
N GLU A 612 32.09 -28.64 10.93
CA GLU A 612 33.16 -28.33 11.88
C GLU A 612 32.70 -27.33 12.95
N ILE A 613 31.94 -26.30 12.57
CA ILE A 613 31.39 -25.30 13.50
C ILE A 613 30.50 -25.92 14.57
N ILE A 614 29.59 -26.81 14.19
CA ILE A 614 28.63 -27.41 15.14
C ILE A 614 29.30 -28.34 16.16
N ARG A 615 30.53 -28.80 15.90
CA ARG A 615 31.34 -29.60 16.83
C ARG A 615 32.06 -28.75 17.87
N LEU A 616 32.12 -27.43 17.69
CA LEU A 616 32.72 -26.53 18.68
C LEU A 616 31.92 -26.57 19.99
N PRO A 617 32.58 -26.44 21.17
CA PRO A 617 31.92 -26.53 22.48
C PRO A 617 30.71 -25.61 22.62
N LEU A 618 30.81 -24.40 22.06
CA LEU A 618 29.73 -23.42 21.96
C LEU A 618 28.43 -24.08 21.44
N TYR A 619 28.49 -24.71 20.26
CA TYR A 619 27.32 -25.34 19.66
C TYR A 619 26.97 -26.68 20.31
N ALA A 620 27.96 -27.50 20.66
CA ALA A 620 27.75 -28.83 21.24
C ALA A 620 26.99 -28.77 22.58
N ASP A 621 27.38 -27.87 23.49
CA ASP A 621 26.75 -27.72 24.81
C ASP A 621 25.29 -27.26 24.70
N ARG A 622 24.99 -26.44 23.69
CA ARG A 622 23.64 -25.95 23.45
C ARG A 622 22.76 -27.01 22.81
N ILE A 623 23.25 -27.71 21.79
CA ILE A 623 22.55 -28.84 21.18
C ILE A 623 22.21 -29.88 22.26
N GLN A 624 23.14 -30.16 23.17
CA GLN A 624 22.90 -31.11 24.26
C GLN A 624 21.83 -30.60 25.25
N ARG A 625 21.82 -29.30 25.58
CA ARG A 625 20.76 -28.69 26.41
C ARG A 625 19.39 -28.77 25.73
N ASP A 626 19.31 -28.48 24.43
CA ASP A 626 18.06 -28.53 23.67
C ASP A 626 17.53 -29.96 23.54
N ILE A 627 18.41 -30.95 23.33
CA ILE A 627 18.04 -32.37 23.33
C ILE A 627 17.48 -32.78 24.69
N ARG A 628 18.14 -32.41 25.80
CA ARG A 628 17.67 -32.71 27.16
C ARG A 628 16.33 -32.05 27.45
N ALA A 629 16.14 -30.79 27.04
CA ALA A 629 14.87 -30.08 27.20
C ALA A 629 13.75 -30.74 26.40
N HIS A 630 14.02 -31.17 25.17
CA HIS A 630 13.05 -31.86 24.33
C HIS A 630 12.66 -33.24 24.90
N GLN A 631 13.65 -34.01 25.40
CA GLN A 631 13.40 -35.28 26.07
C GLN A 631 12.57 -35.10 27.35
N HIS A 632 12.85 -34.07 28.15
CA HIS A 632 12.04 -33.71 29.30
C HIS A 632 10.59 -33.38 28.91
N MET A 633 10.39 -32.58 27.86
CA MET A 633 9.06 -32.22 27.36
C MET A 633 8.26 -33.44 26.84
N LEU A 634 8.93 -34.37 26.16
CA LEU A 634 8.30 -35.62 25.70
C LEU A 634 7.95 -36.55 26.88
N SER A 635 8.79 -36.57 27.92
CA SER A 635 8.52 -37.34 29.14
C SER A 635 7.37 -36.76 29.97
N SER A 636 7.21 -35.43 29.98
CA SER A 636 6.10 -34.76 30.68
C SER A 636 4.77 -34.79 29.92
N ARG A 637 4.78 -35.10 28.62
CA ARG A 637 3.55 -35.34 27.82
C ARG A 637 3.07 -36.78 27.85
N ARG A 638 3.89 -37.71 28.36
CA ARG A 638 3.57 -39.15 28.51
C ARG A 638 3.14 -39.52 29.94
N LYS A 639 3.23 -38.58 30.88
CA LYS A 639 2.54 -38.63 32.18
C LYS A 639 1.28 -37.79 32.05
#